data_AF-A0A1G1IMY7-F1
#
_entry.id   AF-A0A1G1IMY7-F1
#
_cell.length_a   1.000
_cell.length_b   1.000
_cell.length_c   1.000
_cell.angle_alpha   90.00
_cell.angle_beta   90.00
_cell.angle_gamma   90.00
#
_symmetry.space_group_name_H-M   'P 1'
#
loop_
_entity.id
_entity.type
_entity.pdbx_description
1 polymer ?
#
loop_
_entity_poly.entity_id
_entity_poly.type
_entity_poly.pdbx_seq_one_letter_code
_entity_poly.pdbx_strand_id
1 'polypeptide(L)'
;MSKALSLVLIIALMAVAPWYYGLTLPLHQYAAEAILFTLALVHIISRPKTGLDIWIAVILPLGLALVVFSAVPYDSLNSFLRLLAGIFLYIMVRDLSASRARILSVLWAGFGAGCFYAGYGLLQQYSGIDHAYWYQPDYLASRYVNSGHFAGFLLFPIWFAMALFFSSKNLAIRLLLMCGLALLLWVLILTRSRTVWITLVAGLIIFLFILRPKISYKLSFVILLTAAAAMLSVLFYKLGGIEQIKQRFMDLSEGNYFSLYQRLDIWKSSLSAMAERPWGWGMGSFRYVFPRFRMASDRFLIDYAHNEILQVGVELGVLGVLYLLGFAAKYWHTSIRVIRENSGDAQDKVFIASFISLSFCLFAASMTDFPLHIFASGLWFALALGLYDSKSFQKQIHFNRFFIAPAIVILVLFTSAQLYAQALHERGRNEAKNLMLDKAEVLFKKSIRFMPWDPDFHGSLARLYDQRHGLVTDSEKKNQFRQQAIHEYEKEVSLRPELAEPYVLLSLLLEELGDRDSADANFKTALFLEPFNEAVLLQYAYFSLRLGNVNSAIESFERFWKIRNYLEGPEVDPKFILNACYKITNDYNLLQRVVQPDWSGRYSLAMKMAEELRWEESEKEFDRSMVLAKKALPYPIYWENLGRQIAQLYVAKGRHVEAFRIYQAASKEYLNDDDLYRKIQSEMNQIKNQINSAGS
;
A
#
# COMPACT_ATOMS: atom_id res chain seq x y z
N MET A 1 -40.80 -4.66 -0.69
CA MET A 1 -39.87 -5.14 -1.74
C MET A 1 -39.90 -6.66 -1.80
N SER A 2 -39.97 -7.28 -2.98
CA SER A 2 -39.95 -8.75 -3.08
C SER A 2 -38.53 -9.30 -2.82
N LYS A 3 -38.41 -10.53 -2.29
CA LYS A 3 -37.10 -11.19 -2.12
C LYS A 3 -36.31 -11.29 -3.43
N ALA A 4 -37.01 -11.44 -4.55
CA ALA A 4 -36.37 -11.45 -5.88
C ALA A 4 -35.75 -10.10 -6.23
N LEU A 5 -36.46 -8.98 -5.98
CA LEU A 5 -35.93 -7.64 -6.25
C LEU A 5 -34.71 -7.33 -5.38
N SER A 6 -34.74 -7.68 -4.08
CA SER A 6 -33.58 -7.53 -3.19
C SER A 6 -32.36 -8.28 -3.70
N LEU A 7 -32.54 -9.53 -4.18
CA LEU A 7 -31.44 -10.33 -4.71
C LEU A 7 -30.87 -9.72 -5.99
N VAL A 8 -31.72 -9.19 -6.88
CA VAL A 8 -31.28 -8.49 -8.09
C VAL A 8 -30.46 -7.24 -7.74
N LEU A 9 -30.88 -6.46 -6.75
CA LEU A 9 -30.14 -5.27 -6.31
C LEU A 9 -28.78 -5.64 -5.69
N ILE A 10 -28.70 -6.72 -4.92
CA ILE A 10 -27.43 -7.25 -4.41
C ILE A 10 -26.53 -7.69 -5.56
N ILE A 11 -27.06 -8.44 -6.52
CA ILE A 11 -26.30 -8.87 -7.69
C ILE A 11 -25.77 -7.66 -8.48
N ALA A 12 -26.60 -6.63 -8.68
CA ALA A 12 -26.21 -5.42 -9.37
C ALA A 12 -25.09 -4.68 -8.62
N LEU A 13 -25.23 -4.50 -7.30
CA LEU A 13 -24.19 -3.90 -6.45
C LEU A 13 -22.87 -4.67 -6.57
N MET A 14 -22.91 -6.00 -6.47
CA MET A 14 -21.72 -6.84 -6.52
C MET A 14 -21.06 -6.84 -7.90
N ALA A 15 -21.85 -6.80 -8.97
CA ALA A 15 -21.33 -6.68 -10.33
C ALA A 15 -20.66 -5.31 -10.57
N VAL A 16 -21.14 -4.25 -9.93
CA VAL A 16 -20.63 -2.88 -10.09
C VAL A 16 -19.47 -2.57 -9.13
N ALA A 17 -19.37 -3.22 -7.97
CA ALA A 17 -18.34 -2.94 -6.97
C ALA A 17 -16.89 -2.94 -7.52
N PRO A 18 -16.47 -3.89 -8.38
CA PRO A 18 -15.12 -3.85 -8.96
C PRO A 18 -14.88 -2.64 -9.88
N TRP A 19 -15.91 -2.08 -10.52
CA TRP A 19 -15.80 -0.96 -11.46
C TRP A 19 -15.17 0.29 -10.83
N TYR A 20 -15.43 0.48 -9.54
CA TYR A 20 -15.00 1.63 -8.75
C TYR A 20 -13.67 1.36 -8.03
N TYR A 21 -12.66 0.88 -8.77
CA TYR A 21 -11.31 0.64 -8.24
C TYR A 21 -11.26 -0.40 -7.12
N GLY A 22 -12.17 -1.39 -7.16
CA GLY A 22 -12.33 -2.35 -6.07
C GLY A 22 -12.85 -1.73 -4.76
N LEU A 23 -13.56 -0.60 -4.84
CA LEU A 23 -14.02 0.20 -3.70
C LEU A 23 -12.87 0.63 -2.78
N THR A 24 -11.77 1.11 -3.37
CA THR A 24 -10.59 1.60 -2.61
C THR A 24 -10.71 3.06 -2.17
N LEU A 25 -11.63 3.83 -2.76
CA LEU A 25 -11.84 5.25 -2.45
C LEU A 25 -13.00 5.45 -1.45
N PRO A 26 -12.88 6.37 -0.46
CA PRO A 26 -13.90 6.60 0.56
C PRO A 26 -15.29 6.85 0.01
N LEU A 27 -15.43 7.70 -1.02
CA LEU A 27 -16.73 8.00 -1.64
C LEU A 27 -17.47 6.73 -2.10
N HIS A 28 -16.74 5.80 -2.73
CA HIS A 28 -17.31 4.57 -3.24
C HIS A 28 -17.62 3.58 -2.13
N GLN A 29 -16.81 3.55 -1.07
CA GLN A 29 -17.03 2.74 0.13
C GLN A 29 -18.30 3.16 0.85
N TYR A 30 -18.44 4.46 1.16
CA TYR A 30 -19.63 5.01 1.81
C TYR A 30 -20.90 4.82 0.97
N ALA A 31 -20.79 4.89 -0.36
CA ALA A 31 -21.91 4.58 -1.25
C ALA A 31 -22.35 3.11 -1.14
N ALA A 32 -21.41 2.17 -1.16
CA ALA A 32 -21.72 0.75 -0.99
C ALA A 32 -22.29 0.44 0.40
N GLU A 33 -21.76 1.04 1.46
CA GLU A 33 -22.26 0.93 2.82
C GLU A 33 -23.70 1.45 2.94
N ALA A 34 -23.97 2.67 2.45
CA ALA A 34 -25.31 3.27 2.48
C ALA A 34 -26.34 2.41 1.70
N ILE A 35 -25.95 1.86 0.55
CA ILE A 35 -26.79 0.93 -0.23
C ILE A 35 -27.04 -0.35 0.58
N LEU A 36 -26.01 -0.97 1.15
CA LEU A 36 -26.15 -2.22 1.90
C LEU A 36 -26.99 -2.05 3.16
N PHE A 37 -26.80 -0.97 3.93
CA PHE A 37 -27.62 -0.68 5.11
C PHE A 37 -29.07 -0.36 4.73
N THR A 38 -29.30 0.34 3.61
CA THR A 38 -30.65 0.59 3.11
C THR A 38 -31.33 -0.72 2.68
N LEU A 39 -30.60 -1.59 1.98
CA LEU A 39 -31.09 -2.92 1.61
C LEU A 39 -31.39 -3.77 2.85
N ALA A 40 -30.54 -3.71 3.89
CA ALA A 40 -30.74 -4.40 5.15
C ALA A 40 -31.96 -3.87 5.93
N LEU A 41 -32.25 -2.56 5.86
CA LEU A 41 -33.45 -1.97 6.46
C LEU A 41 -34.73 -2.51 5.80
N VAL A 42 -34.71 -2.62 4.46
CA VAL A 42 -35.85 -3.14 3.69
C VAL A 42 -35.96 -4.66 3.82
N HIS A 43 -34.83 -5.36 3.92
CA HIS A 43 -34.74 -6.79 4.11
C HIS A 43 -34.64 -7.12 5.59
N ILE A 44 -35.78 -7.07 6.29
CA ILE A 44 -35.89 -7.47 7.70
C ILE A 44 -35.30 -8.88 7.83
N ILE A 45 -34.09 -8.95 8.39
CA ILE A 45 -33.28 -10.16 8.53
C ILE A 45 -34.14 -11.29 9.07
N SER A 46 -34.42 -12.28 8.22
CA SER A 46 -35.32 -13.38 8.52
C SER A 46 -34.48 -14.60 8.91
N ARG A 47 -34.34 -14.77 10.23
CA ARG A 47 -33.39 -15.64 10.95
C ARG A 47 -33.38 -17.13 10.53
N PRO A 48 -32.18 -17.69 10.40
CA PRO A 48 -31.84 -19.04 10.86
C PRO A 48 -30.65 -19.03 11.84
N LYS A 49 -30.48 -20.09 12.65
CA LYS A 49 -29.19 -20.32 13.30
C LYS A 49 -28.19 -20.77 12.24
N THR A 50 -26.96 -20.36 12.41
CA THR A 50 -25.82 -20.85 11.65
C THR A 50 -24.72 -21.28 12.61
N GLY A 51 -23.82 -22.14 12.15
CA GLY A 51 -22.62 -22.47 12.91
C GLY A 51 -21.66 -21.27 13.07
N LEU A 52 -21.95 -20.15 12.39
CA LEU A 52 -21.14 -18.94 12.33
C LEU A 52 -21.71 -17.78 13.15
N ASP A 53 -22.96 -17.87 13.63
CA ASP A 53 -23.62 -16.79 14.37
C ASP A 53 -22.87 -16.40 15.65
N ILE A 54 -22.25 -17.35 16.34
CA ILE A 54 -21.44 -17.06 17.53
C ILE A 54 -20.22 -16.21 17.18
N TRP A 55 -19.63 -16.39 15.99
CA TRP A 55 -18.52 -15.58 15.51
C TRP A 55 -18.98 -14.18 15.15
N ILE A 56 -20.19 -14.04 14.59
CA ILE A 56 -20.78 -12.71 14.34
C ILE A 56 -21.11 -12.04 15.69
N ALA A 57 -21.69 -12.77 16.64
CA ALA A 57 -22.03 -12.25 17.96
C ALA A 57 -20.79 -11.82 18.76
N VAL A 58 -19.64 -12.44 18.54
CA VAL A 58 -18.36 -12.08 19.18
C VAL A 58 -17.70 -10.87 18.51
N ILE A 59 -17.73 -10.79 17.17
CA ILE A 59 -17.03 -9.71 16.46
C ILE A 59 -17.71 -8.34 16.61
N LEU A 60 -19.01 -8.29 16.85
CA LEU A 60 -19.74 -7.05 17.05
C LEU A 60 -19.29 -6.28 18.32
N PRO A 61 -19.34 -6.87 19.54
CA PRO A 61 -18.84 -6.19 20.73
C PRO A 61 -17.33 -6.00 20.71
N LEU A 62 -16.56 -6.95 20.15
CA LEU A 62 -15.11 -6.79 19.98
C LEU A 62 -14.80 -5.60 19.06
N GLY A 63 -15.46 -5.50 17.91
CA GLY A 63 -15.29 -4.40 16.96
C GLY A 63 -15.68 -3.06 17.59
N LEU A 64 -16.80 -2.98 18.31
CA LEU A 64 -17.20 -1.77 19.01
C LEU A 64 -16.19 -1.34 20.09
N ALA A 65 -15.71 -2.29 20.90
CA ALA A 65 -14.66 -2.02 21.88
C ALA A 65 -13.39 -1.49 21.20
N LEU A 66 -13.02 -2.06 20.05
CA LEU A 66 -11.83 -1.66 19.29
C LEU A 66 -11.99 -0.33 18.55
N VAL A 67 -13.21 0.19 18.36
CA VAL A 67 -13.43 1.59 17.96
C VAL A 67 -13.17 2.52 19.14
N VAL A 68 -13.75 2.22 20.31
CA VAL A 68 -13.66 3.07 21.51
C VAL A 68 -12.23 3.16 22.04
N PHE A 69 -11.51 2.05 22.05
CA PHE A 69 -10.13 2.00 22.50
C PHE A 69 -9.12 2.20 21.38
N SER A 70 -9.54 2.48 20.14
CA SER A 70 -8.61 2.68 19.03
C SER A 70 -7.63 3.81 19.30
N ALA A 71 -6.39 3.68 18.81
CA ALA A 71 -5.52 4.84 18.64
C ALA A 71 -6.09 5.80 17.59
N VAL A 72 -6.77 5.27 16.55
CA VAL A 72 -7.33 6.06 15.44
C VAL A 72 -8.85 5.87 15.36
N PRO A 73 -9.66 6.47 16.26
CA PRO A 73 -11.08 6.15 16.41
C PRO A 73 -11.92 6.37 15.15
N TYR A 74 -11.67 7.45 14.40
CA TYR A 74 -12.41 7.76 13.17
C TYR A 74 -12.23 6.67 12.11
N ASP A 75 -10.99 6.28 11.84
CA ASP A 75 -10.65 5.25 10.87
C ASP A 75 -11.10 3.85 11.31
N SER A 76 -11.09 3.59 12.62
CA SER A 76 -11.67 2.37 13.19
C SER A 76 -13.17 2.30 13.06
N LEU A 77 -13.89 3.41 13.25
CA LEU A 77 -15.33 3.46 13.01
C LEU A 77 -15.64 3.14 11.55
N ASN A 78 -14.94 3.77 10.60
CA ASN A 78 -15.14 3.52 9.18
C ASN A 78 -14.86 2.06 8.79
N SER A 79 -13.79 1.48 9.33
CA SER A 79 -13.46 0.08 9.06
C SER A 79 -14.47 -0.88 9.69
N PHE A 80 -15.00 -0.54 10.87
CA PHE A 80 -16.07 -1.30 11.51
C PHE A 80 -17.39 -1.22 10.71
N LEU A 81 -17.74 -0.06 10.14
CA LEU A 81 -18.90 0.09 9.26
C LEU A 81 -18.78 -0.78 8.00
N ARG A 82 -17.59 -0.87 7.39
CA ARG A 82 -17.33 -1.78 6.27
C ARG A 82 -17.51 -3.25 6.66
N LEU A 83 -17.00 -3.65 7.83
CA LEU A 83 -17.22 -4.99 8.36
C LEU A 83 -18.71 -5.28 8.57
N LEU A 84 -19.44 -4.33 9.18
CA LEU A 84 -20.89 -4.45 9.37
C LEU A 84 -21.61 -4.61 8.04
N ALA A 85 -21.29 -3.80 7.03
CA ALA A 85 -21.87 -3.89 5.70
C ALA A 85 -21.64 -5.28 5.08
N GLY A 86 -20.44 -5.86 5.25
CA GLY A 86 -20.13 -7.24 4.87
C GLY A 86 -20.97 -8.28 5.63
N ILE A 87 -21.13 -8.14 6.95
CA ILE A 87 -21.98 -9.02 7.77
C ILE A 87 -23.44 -8.96 7.32
N PHE A 88 -23.99 -7.77 7.08
CA PHE A 88 -25.35 -7.60 6.56
C PHE A 88 -25.50 -8.24 5.18
N LEU A 89 -24.52 -8.07 4.28
CA LEU A 89 -24.52 -8.72 2.98
C LEU A 89 -24.55 -10.25 3.11
N TYR A 90 -23.68 -10.82 3.95
CA TYR A 90 -23.68 -12.26 4.23
C TYR A 90 -25.07 -12.75 4.68
N ILE A 91 -25.68 -12.07 5.66
CA ILE A 91 -27.00 -12.42 6.20
C ILE A 91 -28.08 -12.34 5.10
N MET A 92 -28.10 -11.25 4.33
CA MET A 92 -29.08 -11.05 3.26
C MET A 92 -28.92 -12.12 2.17
N VAL A 93 -27.70 -12.40 1.71
CA VAL A 93 -27.45 -13.41 0.66
C VAL A 93 -27.88 -14.80 1.13
N ARG A 94 -27.59 -15.16 2.38
CA ARG A 94 -28.05 -16.42 2.98
C ARG A 94 -29.57 -16.54 2.96
N ASP A 95 -30.28 -15.52 3.45
CA ASP A 95 -31.75 -15.53 3.59
C ASP A 95 -32.47 -15.46 2.23
N LEU A 96 -31.89 -14.74 1.28
CA LEU A 96 -32.44 -14.58 -0.07
C LEU A 96 -32.19 -15.81 -0.94
N SER A 97 -31.08 -16.52 -0.74
CA SER A 97 -30.66 -17.69 -1.51
C SER A 97 -31.29 -19.00 -1.04
N ALA A 98 -32.51 -18.96 -0.51
CA ALA A 98 -33.23 -20.13 0.03
C ALA A 98 -33.60 -21.19 -1.02
N SER A 99 -33.57 -20.88 -2.32
CA SER A 99 -33.88 -21.84 -3.38
C SER A 99 -32.70 -22.06 -4.29
N ARG A 100 -32.61 -23.28 -4.86
CA ARG A 100 -31.57 -23.64 -5.81
C ARG A 100 -31.50 -22.70 -7.01
N ALA A 101 -32.65 -22.26 -7.54
CA ALA A 101 -32.70 -21.32 -8.65
C ALA A 101 -32.04 -19.97 -8.30
N ARG A 102 -32.22 -19.48 -7.07
CA ARG A 102 -31.60 -18.23 -6.62
C ARG A 102 -30.11 -18.38 -6.40
N ILE A 103 -29.65 -19.48 -5.79
CA ILE A 103 -28.23 -19.81 -5.68
C ILE A 103 -27.57 -19.81 -7.06
N LEU A 104 -28.17 -20.53 -8.02
CA LEU A 104 -27.67 -20.59 -9.39
C LEU A 104 -27.65 -19.20 -10.06
N SER A 105 -28.66 -18.36 -9.81
CA SER A 105 -28.71 -17.00 -10.36
C SER A 105 -27.53 -16.15 -9.87
N VAL A 106 -27.19 -16.22 -8.58
CA VAL A 106 -26.04 -15.51 -8.01
C VAL A 106 -24.72 -16.06 -8.58
N LEU A 107 -24.57 -17.38 -8.67
CA LEU A 107 -23.38 -18.00 -9.26
C LEU A 107 -23.17 -17.59 -10.72
N TRP A 108 -24.24 -17.61 -11.53
CA TRP A 108 -24.19 -17.17 -12.93
C TRP A 108 -23.86 -15.69 -13.06
N ALA A 109 -24.46 -14.84 -12.22
CA ALA A 109 -24.15 -13.43 -12.21
C ALA A 109 -22.70 -13.15 -11.80
N GLY A 110 -22.18 -13.85 -10.79
CA GLY A 110 -20.78 -13.73 -10.38
C GLY A 110 -19.80 -14.22 -11.44
N PHE A 111 -20.08 -15.34 -12.08
CA PHE A 111 -19.32 -15.82 -13.24
C PHE A 111 -19.34 -14.83 -14.40
N GLY A 112 -20.51 -14.30 -14.74
CA GLY A 112 -20.69 -13.30 -15.79
C GLY A 112 -19.92 -12.01 -15.50
N ALA A 113 -19.98 -11.51 -14.26
CA ALA A 113 -19.18 -10.36 -13.82
C ALA A 113 -17.68 -10.64 -13.97
N GLY A 114 -17.21 -11.82 -13.55
CA GLY A 114 -15.82 -12.24 -13.75
C GLY A 114 -15.39 -12.21 -15.22
N CYS A 115 -16.20 -12.80 -16.10
CA CYS A 115 -15.90 -12.83 -17.55
C CYS A 115 -15.91 -11.42 -18.15
N PHE A 116 -16.83 -10.56 -17.72
CA PHE A 116 -16.89 -9.16 -18.13
C PHE A 116 -15.61 -8.41 -17.74
N TYR A 117 -15.20 -8.47 -16.47
CA TYR A 117 -13.98 -7.78 -16.01
C TYR A 117 -12.70 -8.36 -16.60
N ALA A 118 -12.68 -9.67 -16.90
CA ALA A 118 -11.59 -10.30 -17.62
C ALA A 118 -11.49 -9.78 -19.07
N GLY A 119 -12.60 -9.74 -19.80
CA GLY A 119 -12.65 -9.16 -21.15
C GLY A 119 -12.32 -7.68 -21.17
N TYR A 120 -12.87 -6.90 -20.24
CA TYR A 120 -12.57 -5.47 -20.11
C TYR A 120 -11.09 -5.22 -19.83
N GLY A 121 -10.47 -6.00 -18.93
CA GLY A 121 -9.04 -5.89 -18.65
C GLY A 121 -8.15 -6.22 -19.85
N LEU A 122 -8.56 -7.18 -20.70
CA LEU A 122 -7.85 -7.46 -21.96
C LEU A 122 -7.96 -6.29 -22.94
N LEU A 123 -9.14 -5.66 -23.05
CA LEU A 123 -9.30 -4.46 -23.88
C LEU A 123 -8.45 -3.29 -23.36
N GLN A 124 -8.29 -3.14 -22.04
CA GLN A 124 -7.38 -2.15 -21.46
C GLN A 124 -5.92 -2.43 -21.82
N GLN A 125 -5.49 -3.69 -21.72
CA GLN A 125 -4.12 -4.08 -22.03
C GLN A 125 -3.76 -3.90 -23.52
N TYR A 126 -4.70 -4.16 -24.44
CA TYR A 126 -4.38 -4.32 -25.87
C TYR A 126 -5.10 -3.35 -26.83
N SER A 127 -6.13 -2.64 -26.38
CA SER A 127 -7.00 -1.82 -27.27
C SER A 127 -6.97 -0.33 -26.93
N GLY A 128 -6.00 0.14 -26.15
CA GLY A 128 -5.79 1.56 -25.88
C GLY A 128 -6.84 2.20 -24.95
N ILE A 129 -7.66 1.41 -24.25
CA ILE A 129 -8.50 1.92 -23.16
C ILE A 129 -7.58 2.35 -22.02
N ASP A 130 -7.84 3.54 -21.47
CA ASP A 130 -7.05 4.09 -20.38
C ASP A 130 -6.98 3.13 -19.18
N HIS A 131 -5.75 2.96 -18.71
CA HIS A 131 -5.38 2.17 -17.55
C HIS A 131 -4.23 2.84 -16.78
N ALA A 132 -4.08 4.17 -16.91
CA ALA A 132 -3.05 4.95 -16.21
C ALA A 132 -3.12 4.85 -14.67
N TYR A 133 -4.28 4.44 -14.14
CA TYR A 133 -4.48 4.18 -12.72
C TYR A 133 -3.96 2.82 -12.25
N TRP A 134 -3.46 1.95 -13.13
CA TRP A 134 -2.81 0.70 -12.72
C TRP A 134 -1.47 1.00 -12.05
N TYR A 135 -1.27 0.41 -10.88
CA TYR A 135 -0.02 0.55 -10.14
C TYR A 135 1.19 0.03 -10.94
N GLN A 136 1.00 -1.03 -11.72
CA GLN A 136 2.00 -1.59 -12.63
C GLN A 136 1.39 -1.70 -14.03
N PRO A 137 1.79 -0.86 -15.00
CA PRO A 137 1.19 -0.83 -16.33
C PRO A 137 1.23 -2.18 -17.08
N ASP A 138 2.27 -2.98 -16.86
CA ASP A 138 2.45 -4.27 -17.54
C ASP A 138 1.64 -5.42 -16.91
N TYR A 139 0.94 -5.17 -15.80
CA TYR A 139 0.30 -6.20 -14.99
C TYR A 139 -1.21 -5.97 -15.02
N LEU A 140 -1.93 -6.87 -15.69
CA LEU A 140 -3.36 -6.70 -15.93
C LEU A 140 -4.14 -6.64 -14.60
N ALA A 141 -4.75 -5.48 -14.33
CA ALA A 141 -5.53 -5.22 -13.12
C ALA A 141 -7.02 -4.90 -13.39
N SER A 142 -7.41 -4.74 -14.66
CA SER A 142 -8.78 -4.39 -15.05
C SER A 142 -9.28 -3.13 -14.33
N ARG A 143 -10.45 -3.17 -13.68
CA ARG A 143 -10.95 -2.05 -12.87
C ARG A 143 -10.38 -1.99 -11.45
N TYR A 144 -9.42 -2.83 -11.07
CA TYR A 144 -8.64 -2.64 -9.84
C TYR A 144 -7.38 -1.81 -10.11
N VAL A 145 -6.85 -1.18 -9.05
CA VAL A 145 -5.56 -0.45 -9.09
C VAL A 145 -4.38 -1.42 -9.13
N ASN A 146 -4.49 -2.53 -8.38
CA ASN A 146 -3.41 -3.51 -8.22
C ASN A 146 -3.83 -4.85 -8.84
N SER A 147 -2.94 -5.46 -9.62
CA SER A 147 -3.16 -6.74 -10.32
C SER A 147 -3.30 -7.93 -9.36
N GLY A 148 -2.64 -7.88 -8.20
CA GLY A 148 -2.80 -8.85 -7.11
C GLY A 148 -4.22 -8.84 -6.54
N HIS A 149 -4.79 -7.65 -6.30
CA HIS A 149 -6.18 -7.53 -5.83
C HIS A 149 -7.17 -8.07 -6.87
N PHE A 150 -6.94 -7.81 -8.16
CA PHE A 150 -7.75 -8.36 -9.23
C PHE A 150 -7.63 -9.88 -9.33
N ALA A 151 -6.43 -10.44 -9.17
CA ALA A 151 -6.22 -11.88 -9.12
C ALA A 151 -6.98 -12.53 -7.97
N GLY A 152 -6.98 -11.90 -6.78
CA GLY A 152 -7.79 -12.32 -5.64
C GLY A 152 -9.29 -12.33 -5.95
N PHE A 153 -9.79 -11.30 -6.65
CA PHE A 153 -11.17 -11.27 -7.13
C PHE A 153 -11.49 -12.41 -8.10
N LEU A 154 -10.59 -12.76 -9.04
CA LEU A 154 -10.82 -13.82 -10.03
C LEU A 154 -11.03 -15.21 -9.41
N LEU A 155 -10.61 -15.44 -8.16
CA LEU A 155 -10.91 -16.69 -7.46
C LEU A 155 -12.42 -16.93 -7.33
N PHE A 156 -13.22 -15.90 -7.04
CA PHE A 156 -14.68 -16.03 -6.89
C PHE A 156 -15.37 -16.56 -8.16
N PRO A 157 -15.28 -15.88 -9.34
CA PRO A 157 -15.93 -16.35 -10.56
C PRO A 157 -15.37 -17.69 -11.06
N ILE A 158 -14.08 -17.99 -10.84
CA ILE A 158 -13.50 -19.30 -11.17
C ILE A 158 -14.20 -20.40 -10.37
N TRP A 159 -14.28 -20.25 -9.04
CA TRP A 159 -14.91 -21.27 -8.20
C TRP A 159 -16.44 -21.33 -8.35
N PHE A 160 -17.09 -20.24 -8.73
CA PHE A 160 -18.50 -20.26 -9.11
C PHE A 160 -18.73 -21.02 -10.43
N ALA A 161 -17.85 -20.83 -11.42
CA ALA A 161 -17.90 -21.59 -12.66
C ALA A 161 -17.66 -23.08 -12.43
N MET A 162 -16.74 -23.44 -11.51
CA MET A 162 -16.52 -24.83 -11.10
C MET A 162 -17.79 -25.44 -10.51
N ALA A 163 -18.46 -24.73 -9.59
CA ALA A 163 -19.72 -25.18 -9.01
C ALA A 163 -20.81 -25.39 -10.08
N LEU A 164 -20.95 -24.46 -11.04
CA LEU A 164 -21.91 -24.54 -12.14
C LEU A 164 -21.60 -25.67 -13.13
N PHE A 165 -20.32 -25.82 -13.50
CA PHE A 165 -19.87 -26.75 -14.55
C PHE A 165 -20.11 -28.21 -14.16
N PHE A 166 -19.82 -28.54 -12.90
CA PHE A 166 -20.03 -29.88 -12.36
C PHE A 166 -21.47 -30.13 -11.90
N SER A 167 -22.26 -29.07 -11.69
CA SER A 167 -23.70 -29.20 -11.41
C SER A 167 -24.55 -29.37 -12.67
N SER A 168 -24.05 -28.93 -13.84
CA SER A 168 -24.78 -28.97 -15.10
C SER A 168 -24.62 -30.29 -15.85
N LYS A 169 -25.73 -30.80 -16.41
CA LYS A 169 -25.75 -31.94 -17.34
C LYS A 169 -25.81 -31.51 -18.81
N ASN A 170 -26.07 -30.23 -19.09
CA ASN A 170 -26.25 -29.72 -20.45
C ASN A 170 -24.87 -29.41 -21.07
N LEU A 171 -24.59 -30.01 -22.23
CA LEU A 171 -23.30 -29.86 -22.93
C LEU A 171 -23.02 -28.41 -23.34
N ALA A 172 -24.00 -27.69 -23.89
CA ALA A 172 -23.81 -26.30 -24.32
C ALA A 172 -23.45 -25.40 -23.14
N ILE A 173 -24.11 -25.58 -21.99
CA ILE A 173 -23.78 -24.88 -20.74
C ILE A 173 -22.36 -25.20 -20.29
N ARG A 174 -21.94 -26.47 -20.38
CA ARG A 174 -20.58 -26.89 -20.00
C ARG A 174 -19.53 -26.29 -20.93
N LEU A 175 -19.78 -26.24 -22.24
CA LEU A 175 -18.88 -25.59 -23.21
C LEU A 175 -18.76 -24.08 -22.97
N LEU A 176 -19.88 -23.39 -22.68
CA LEU A 176 -19.87 -21.98 -22.32
C LEU A 176 -19.02 -21.72 -21.07
N LEU A 177 -19.22 -22.52 -20.01
CA LEU A 177 -18.46 -22.43 -18.77
C LEU A 177 -16.96 -22.73 -18.99
N MET A 178 -16.62 -23.69 -19.87
CA MET A 178 -15.23 -23.96 -20.24
C MET A 178 -14.57 -22.78 -20.95
N CYS A 179 -15.29 -22.14 -21.90
CA CYS A 179 -14.76 -20.96 -22.59
C CYS A 179 -14.51 -19.80 -21.62
N GLY A 180 -15.46 -19.53 -20.72
CA GLY A 180 -15.29 -18.48 -19.71
C GLY A 180 -14.21 -18.83 -18.67
N LEU A 181 -14.10 -20.10 -18.24
CA LEU A 181 -13.00 -20.54 -17.37
C LEU A 181 -11.63 -20.36 -18.05
N ALA A 182 -11.51 -20.70 -19.33
CA ALA A 182 -10.28 -20.48 -20.10
C ALA A 182 -9.91 -18.99 -20.15
N LEU A 183 -10.89 -18.12 -20.39
CA LEU A 183 -10.71 -16.66 -20.33
C LEU A 183 -10.24 -16.19 -18.94
N LEU A 184 -10.93 -16.62 -17.87
CA LEU A 184 -10.58 -16.25 -16.50
C LEU A 184 -9.17 -16.70 -16.12
N LEU A 185 -8.79 -17.94 -16.48
CA LEU A 185 -7.44 -18.48 -16.22
C LEU A 185 -6.38 -17.77 -17.04
N TRP A 186 -6.67 -17.43 -18.30
CA TRP A 186 -5.75 -16.66 -19.14
C TRP A 186 -5.48 -15.28 -18.53
N VAL A 187 -6.52 -14.56 -18.14
CA VAL A 187 -6.40 -13.26 -17.48
C VAL A 187 -5.71 -13.37 -16.12
N LEU A 188 -5.98 -14.44 -15.37
CA LEU A 188 -5.28 -14.71 -14.12
C LEU A 188 -3.77 -14.83 -14.35
N ILE A 189 -3.32 -15.48 -15.43
CA ILE A 189 -1.89 -15.55 -15.80
C ILE A 189 -1.32 -14.17 -16.20
N LEU A 190 -2.15 -13.27 -16.75
CA LEU A 190 -1.72 -11.91 -17.10
C LEU A 190 -1.59 -10.98 -15.88
N THR A 191 -2.27 -11.29 -14.77
CA THR A 191 -2.11 -10.52 -13.51
C THR A 191 -0.72 -10.66 -12.88
N ARG A 192 0.04 -11.70 -13.25
CA ARG A 192 1.33 -12.07 -12.68
C ARG A 192 1.33 -12.34 -11.16
N SER A 193 0.16 -12.61 -10.56
CA SER A 193 0.03 -12.92 -9.13
C SER A 193 0.37 -14.38 -8.81
N ARG A 194 1.66 -14.65 -8.57
CA ARG A 194 2.20 -16.00 -8.33
C ARG A 194 1.56 -16.70 -7.14
N THR A 195 1.32 -15.98 -6.06
CA THR A 195 0.63 -16.52 -4.88
C THR A 195 -0.73 -17.08 -5.26
N VAL A 196 -1.54 -16.32 -6.01
CA VAL A 196 -2.90 -16.75 -6.39
C VAL A 196 -2.87 -17.96 -7.31
N TRP A 197 -1.87 -18.07 -8.19
CA TRP A 197 -1.70 -19.26 -9.04
C TRP A 197 -1.43 -20.52 -8.22
N ILE A 198 -0.50 -20.43 -7.26
CA ILE A 198 -0.14 -21.55 -6.38
C ILE A 198 -1.35 -21.97 -5.54
N THR A 199 -2.06 -21.00 -4.96
CA THR A 199 -3.22 -21.31 -4.12
C THR A 199 -4.39 -21.85 -4.92
N LEU A 200 -4.59 -21.41 -6.17
CA LEU A 200 -5.57 -22.00 -7.08
C LEU A 200 -5.26 -23.48 -7.37
N VAL A 201 -4.00 -23.81 -7.68
CA VAL A 201 -3.57 -25.20 -7.93
C VAL A 201 -3.81 -26.06 -6.67
N ALA A 202 -3.43 -25.57 -5.50
CA ALA A 202 -3.67 -26.26 -4.24
C ALA A 202 -5.18 -26.43 -3.95
N GLY A 203 -5.99 -25.41 -4.23
CA GLY A 203 -7.45 -25.48 -4.15
C GLY A 203 -8.04 -26.52 -5.10
N LEU A 204 -7.53 -26.64 -6.33
CA LEU A 204 -7.94 -27.68 -7.27
C LEU A 204 -7.61 -29.07 -6.75
N ILE A 205 -6.44 -29.27 -6.15
CA ILE A 205 -6.08 -30.55 -5.51
C ILE A 205 -7.08 -30.90 -4.40
N ILE A 206 -7.42 -29.95 -3.53
CA ILE A 206 -8.41 -30.13 -2.46
C ILE A 206 -9.79 -30.48 -3.04
N PHE A 207 -10.24 -29.72 -4.05
CA PHE A 207 -11.50 -29.95 -4.74
C PHE A 207 -11.59 -31.38 -5.28
N LEU A 208 -10.56 -31.83 -6.00
CA LEU A 208 -10.50 -33.17 -6.59
C LEU A 208 -10.44 -34.26 -5.52
N PHE A 209 -9.68 -34.04 -4.44
CA PHE A 209 -9.58 -34.96 -3.32
C PHE A 209 -10.94 -35.17 -2.63
N ILE A 210 -11.74 -34.11 -2.45
CA ILE A 210 -13.09 -34.22 -1.88
C ILE A 210 -14.01 -35.04 -2.79
N LEU A 211 -13.87 -34.91 -4.10
CA LEU A 211 -14.70 -35.58 -5.10
C LEU A 211 -14.28 -37.03 -5.42
N ARG A 212 -13.16 -37.52 -4.86
CA ARG A 212 -12.58 -38.86 -5.12
C ARG A 212 -13.53 -40.07 -5.01
N PRO A 213 -14.52 -40.17 -4.10
CA PRO A 213 -15.11 -41.48 -3.80
C PRO A 213 -16.29 -41.92 -4.70
N LYS A 214 -16.78 -41.11 -5.65
CA LYS A 214 -18.10 -41.39 -6.30
C LYS A 214 -18.29 -40.99 -7.77
N ILE A 215 -17.25 -40.83 -8.59
CA ILE A 215 -17.40 -40.02 -9.81
C ILE A 215 -16.95 -40.68 -11.14
N SER A 216 -17.85 -40.70 -12.12
CA SER A 216 -17.66 -41.05 -13.55
C SER A 216 -17.01 -39.94 -14.39
N TYR A 217 -16.44 -38.90 -13.76
CA TYR A 217 -15.85 -37.72 -14.38
C TYR A 217 -14.34 -37.89 -14.66
N LYS A 218 -13.86 -39.11 -14.96
CA LYS A 218 -12.44 -39.36 -15.28
C LYS A 218 -11.92 -38.43 -16.38
N LEU A 219 -12.75 -38.14 -17.39
CA LEU A 219 -12.40 -37.21 -18.46
C LEU A 219 -12.29 -35.75 -17.98
N SER A 220 -13.22 -35.26 -17.16
CA SER A 220 -13.13 -33.91 -16.57
C SER A 220 -11.94 -33.79 -15.60
N PHE A 221 -11.61 -34.86 -14.87
CA PHE A 221 -10.42 -34.97 -14.02
C PHE A 221 -9.14 -34.85 -14.84
N VAL A 222 -9.03 -35.61 -15.94
CA VAL A 222 -7.88 -35.52 -16.86
C VAL A 222 -7.79 -34.13 -17.47
N ILE A 223 -8.89 -33.54 -17.95
CA ILE A 223 -8.90 -32.19 -18.52
C ILE A 223 -8.43 -31.14 -17.50
N LEU A 224 -8.92 -31.19 -16.26
CA LEU A 224 -8.50 -30.27 -15.20
C LEU A 224 -7.05 -30.47 -14.77
N LEU A 225 -6.60 -31.72 -14.67
CA LEU A 225 -5.20 -32.04 -14.36
C LEU A 225 -4.27 -31.54 -15.49
N THR A 226 -4.69 -31.71 -16.74
CA THR A 226 -3.95 -31.26 -17.92
C THR A 226 -3.96 -29.74 -18.02
N ALA A 227 -5.07 -29.08 -17.69
CA ALA A 227 -5.15 -27.62 -17.63
C ALA A 227 -4.30 -27.04 -16.48
N ALA A 228 -4.29 -27.70 -15.31
CA ALA A 228 -3.40 -27.34 -14.21
C ALA A 228 -1.93 -27.54 -14.59
N ALA A 229 -1.58 -28.65 -15.24
CA ALA A 229 -0.24 -28.92 -15.75
C ALA A 229 0.17 -27.92 -16.85
N ALA A 230 -0.74 -27.55 -17.75
CA ALA A 230 -0.51 -26.54 -18.78
C ALA A 230 -0.33 -25.15 -18.15
N MET A 231 -1.14 -24.78 -17.16
CA MET A 231 -1.00 -23.55 -16.40
C MET A 231 0.35 -23.51 -15.66
N LEU A 232 0.76 -24.61 -15.03
CA LEU A 232 2.09 -24.77 -14.42
C LEU A 232 3.23 -24.69 -15.46
N SER A 233 3.01 -25.18 -16.67
CA SER A 233 3.99 -25.09 -17.77
C SER A 233 4.13 -23.67 -18.29
N VAL A 234 3.02 -22.94 -18.46
CA VAL A 234 3.03 -21.50 -18.81
C VAL A 234 3.63 -20.66 -17.69
N LEU A 235 3.37 -21.03 -16.43
CA LEU A 235 4.01 -20.44 -15.26
C LEU A 235 5.54 -20.61 -15.32
N PHE A 236 5.99 -21.84 -15.55
CA PHE A 236 7.42 -22.15 -15.66
C PHE A 236 8.10 -21.37 -16.80
N TYR A 237 7.42 -21.28 -17.96
CA TYR A 237 7.90 -20.51 -19.10
C TYR A 237 7.98 -18.99 -18.83
N LYS A 238 6.92 -18.38 -18.28
CA LYS A 238 6.89 -16.93 -17.98
C LYS A 238 7.77 -16.53 -16.80
N LEU A 239 8.14 -17.45 -15.92
CA LEU A 239 9.17 -17.22 -14.90
C LEU A 239 10.59 -17.22 -15.46
N GLY A 240 10.76 -17.49 -16.77
CA GLY A 240 12.04 -17.53 -17.46
C GLY A 240 12.86 -18.78 -17.16
N GLY A 241 12.21 -19.87 -16.73
CA GLY A 241 12.87 -21.12 -16.37
C GLY A 241 13.79 -21.00 -15.15
N ILE A 242 14.70 -21.97 -15.02
CA ILE A 242 15.66 -22.03 -13.89
C ILE A 242 16.67 -20.88 -13.95
N GLU A 243 17.05 -20.42 -15.15
CA GLU A 243 18.05 -19.38 -15.36
C GLU A 243 17.64 -18.01 -14.81
N GLN A 244 16.41 -17.54 -15.09
CA GLN A 244 15.92 -16.27 -14.51
C GLN A 244 15.60 -16.38 -13.03
N ILE A 245 15.21 -17.56 -12.55
CA ILE A 245 15.03 -17.79 -11.10
C ILE A 245 16.39 -17.72 -10.40
N LYS A 246 17.45 -18.30 -10.99
CA LYS A 246 18.83 -18.18 -10.51
C LYS A 246 19.34 -16.76 -10.58
N GLN A 247 19.16 -16.04 -11.69
CA GLN A 247 19.56 -14.63 -11.81
C GLN A 247 18.84 -13.76 -10.78
N ARG A 248 17.52 -13.91 -10.62
CA ARG A 248 16.79 -13.22 -9.54
C ARG A 248 17.28 -13.60 -8.15
N PHE A 249 17.76 -14.83 -7.95
CA PHE A 249 18.36 -15.25 -6.69
C PHE A 249 19.76 -14.66 -6.47
N MET A 250 20.50 -14.42 -7.54
CA MET A 250 21.82 -13.76 -7.53
C MET A 250 21.68 -12.23 -7.38
N ASP A 251 20.67 -11.62 -8.00
CA ASP A 251 20.33 -10.20 -7.84
C ASP A 251 19.87 -9.88 -6.40
N LEU A 252 19.38 -10.88 -5.64
CA LEU A 252 19.13 -10.77 -4.19
C LEU A 252 20.43 -10.57 -3.39
N SER A 253 21.59 -10.96 -3.92
CA SER A 253 22.89 -10.74 -3.29
C SER A 253 23.54 -9.41 -3.67
N GLU A 254 23.08 -8.76 -4.75
CA GLU A 254 23.64 -7.51 -5.29
C GLU A 254 22.73 -6.28 -5.09
N GLY A 255 21.74 -6.34 -4.19
CA GLY A 255 21.03 -5.15 -3.70
C GLY A 255 19.86 -4.64 -4.54
N ASN A 256 19.30 -5.46 -5.45
CA ASN A 256 18.04 -5.11 -6.13
C ASN A 256 16.81 -5.58 -5.32
N TYR A 257 16.43 -4.75 -4.34
CA TYR A 257 15.27 -4.94 -3.46
C TYR A 257 13.95 -4.76 -4.22
N PHE A 258 13.00 -5.71 -4.24
CA PHE A 258 11.61 -5.32 -4.56
C PHE A 258 10.43 -6.24 -4.18
N SER A 259 10.55 -7.36 -3.44
CA SER A 259 9.29 -7.98 -2.91
C SER A 259 9.38 -8.83 -1.65
N LEU A 260 10.36 -9.72 -1.51
CA LEU A 260 10.38 -10.62 -0.34
C LEU A 260 11.02 -9.96 0.88
N TYR A 261 12.21 -9.34 0.73
CA TYR A 261 12.89 -8.66 1.84
C TYR A 261 12.08 -7.51 2.41
N GLN A 262 11.51 -6.64 1.56
CA GLN A 262 10.58 -5.58 1.99
C GLN A 262 9.41 -6.14 2.80
N ARG A 263 8.79 -7.24 2.35
CA ARG A 263 7.72 -7.90 3.12
C ARG A 263 8.22 -8.45 4.45
N LEU A 264 9.41 -9.05 4.50
CA LEU A 264 9.99 -9.55 5.75
C LEU A 264 10.23 -8.41 6.75
N ASP A 265 10.70 -7.26 6.28
CA ASP A 265 10.90 -6.08 7.12
C ASP A 265 9.56 -5.50 7.58
N ILE A 266 8.56 -5.40 6.68
CA ILE A 266 7.17 -5.05 7.04
C ILE A 266 6.63 -6.01 8.10
N TRP A 267 6.89 -7.31 7.98
CA TRP A 267 6.41 -8.31 8.93
C TRP A 267 7.09 -8.18 10.29
N LYS A 268 8.41 -7.96 10.33
CA LYS A 268 9.14 -7.68 11.59
C LYS A 268 8.67 -6.39 12.25
N SER A 269 8.46 -5.33 11.48
CA SER A 269 7.90 -4.07 11.96
C SER A 269 6.47 -4.24 12.47
N SER A 270 5.64 -5.04 11.78
CA SER A 270 4.27 -5.37 12.22
C SER A 270 4.26 -6.16 13.53
N LEU A 271 5.17 -7.12 13.68
CA LEU A 271 5.34 -7.85 14.94
C LEU A 271 5.78 -6.94 16.09
N SER A 272 6.64 -5.94 15.80
CA SER A 272 7.06 -4.93 16.78
C SER A 272 5.87 -4.05 17.21
N ALA A 273 5.05 -3.63 16.25
CA ALA A 273 3.82 -2.89 16.54
C ALA A 273 2.82 -3.70 17.38
N MET A 274 2.67 -4.99 17.07
CA MET A 274 1.82 -5.91 17.83
C MET A 274 2.36 -6.17 19.25
N ALA A 275 3.68 -6.22 19.42
CA ALA A 275 4.32 -6.43 20.71
C ALA A 275 4.13 -5.23 21.65
N GLU A 276 4.15 -4.01 21.13
CA GLU A 276 3.90 -2.82 21.95
C GLU A 276 2.44 -2.73 22.43
N ARG A 277 1.50 -3.19 21.61
CA ARG A 277 0.08 -3.19 21.96
C ARG A 277 -0.60 -4.52 21.64
N PRO A 278 -0.46 -5.56 22.50
CA PRO A 278 -0.95 -6.91 22.21
C PRO A 278 -2.47 -7.05 22.04
N TRP A 279 -3.24 -6.08 22.54
CA TRP A 279 -4.70 -5.99 22.37
C TRP A 279 -5.13 -5.23 21.10
N GLY A 280 -4.17 -4.80 20.27
CA GLY A 280 -4.42 -4.16 18.99
C GLY A 280 -4.51 -2.63 19.07
N TRP A 281 -4.21 -1.99 17.94
CA TRP A 281 -4.22 -0.52 17.77
C TRP A 281 -5.58 0.05 17.35
N GLY A 282 -6.54 -0.80 17.01
CA GLY A 282 -7.85 -0.47 16.46
C GLY A 282 -7.98 -0.91 15.00
N MET A 283 -9.20 -1.20 14.55
CA MET A 283 -9.46 -1.62 13.18
C MET A 283 -9.06 -0.51 12.18
N GLY A 284 -8.48 -0.87 11.03
CA GLY A 284 -8.01 0.11 10.03
C GLY A 284 -6.89 1.05 10.49
N SER A 285 -6.27 0.82 11.65
CA SER A 285 -5.22 1.69 12.20
C SER A 285 -3.84 1.47 11.57
N PHE A 286 -3.64 0.35 10.85
CA PHE A 286 -2.32 -0.09 10.40
C PHE A 286 -1.53 1.01 9.70
N ARG A 287 -2.14 1.69 8.71
CA ARG A 287 -1.44 2.70 7.90
C ARG A 287 -0.92 3.90 8.70
N TYR A 288 -1.52 4.19 9.85
CA TYR A 288 -1.17 5.33 10.71
C TYR A 288 -0.17 4.95 11.79
N VAL A 289 -0.22 3.71 12.28
CA VAL A 289 0.63 3.23 13.36
C VAL A 289 1.94 2.65 12.83
N PHE A 290 1.87 1.92 11.72
CA PHE A 290 3.00 1.23 11.11
C PHE A 290 4.22 2.13 10.83
N PRO A 291 4.08 3.39 10.35
CA PRO A 291 5.22 4.28 10.11
C PRO A 291 6.22 4.41 11.26
N ARG A 292 5.74 4.39 12.52
CA ARG A 292 6.61 4.49 13.70
C ARG A 292 7.54 3.29 13.87
N PHE A 293 7.09 2.11 13.45
CA PHE A 293 7.78 0.83 13.65
C PHE A 293 8.62 0.40 12.45
N ARG A 294 8.63 1.18 11.36
CA ARG A 294 9.39 0.84 10.15
C ARG A 294 10.88 0.73 10.49
N MET A 295 11.56 -0.24 9.90
CA MET A 295 13.00 -0.47 10.12
C MET A 295 13.89 0.16 9.03
N ALA A 296 13.28 0.64 7.96
CA ALA A 296 13.90 1.40 6.87
C ALA A 296 12.88 2.43 6.35
N SER A 297 13.33 3.48 5.66
CA SER A 297 12.35 4.26 4.89
C SER A 297 12.02 3.50 3.63
N ASP A 298 10.74 3.53 3.29
CA ASP A 298 10.24 3.20 1.98
C ASP A 298 9.63 4.48 1.46
N ARG A 299 10.00 4.93 0.26
CA ARG A 299 9.37 6.12 -0.34
C ARG A 299 7.87 5.97 -0.56
N PHE A 300 7.38 4.74 -0.49
CA PHE A 300 6.00 4.40 -0.74
C PHE A 300 5.22 4.31 0.56
N LEU A 301 3.96 4.74 0.47
CA LEU A 301 2.99 4.54 1.52
C LEU A 301 2.74 3.03 1.68
N ILE A 302 2.97 2.50 2.88
CA ILE A 302 2.66 1.11 3.23
C ILE A 302 1.36 1.13 4.01
N ASP A 303 0.27 0.87 3.29
CA ASP A 303 -1.09 0.91 3.84
C ASP A 303 -1.50 -0.41 4.53
N TYR A 304 -0.78 -1.51 4.27
CA TYR A 304 -1.11 -2.85 4.75
C TYR A 304 0.13 -3.73 4.98
N ALA A 305 0.00 -4.72 5.84
CA ALA A 305 1.08 -5.64 6.23
C ALA A 305 1.51 -6.62 5.13
N HIS A 306 0.80 -6.70 4.00
CA HIS A 306 0.98 -7.77 3.00
C HIS A 306 0.90 -9.19 3.61
N ASN A 307 0.11 -9.32 4.68
CA ASN A 307 -0.20 -10.56 5.37
C ASN A 307 -1.42 -10.30 6.29
N GLU A 308 -2.52 -11.02 6.05
CA GLU A 308 -3.78 -10.81 6.75
C GLU A 308 -3.70 -11.10 8.25
N ILE A 309 -2.91 -12.10 8.66
CA ILE A 309 -2.74 -12.45 10.08
C ILE A 309 -2.01 -11.32 10.80
N LEU A 310 -0.95 -10.79 10.20
CA LEU A 310 -0.20 -9.67 10.79
C LEU A 310 -1.01 -8.37 10.75
N GLN A 311 -1.77 -8.13 9.68
CA GLN A 311 -2.70 -7.00 9.60
C GLN A 311 -3.71 -7.05 10.76
N VAL A 312 -4.40 -8.19 10.92
CA VAL A 312 -5.34 -8.41 12.02
C VAL A 312 -4.64 -8.36 13.38
N GLY A 313 -3.41 -8.83 13.49
CA GLY A 313 -2.62 -8.78 14.71
C GLY A 313 -2.27 -7.36 15.14
N VAL A 314 -1.86 -6.49 14.22
CA VAL A 314 -1.61 -5.07 14.53
C VAL A 314 -2.92 -4.36 14.89
N GLU A 315 -3.98 -4.57 14.11
CA GLU A 315 -5.22 -3.83 14.30
C GLU A 315 -6.04 -4.30 15.50
N LEU A 316 -6.24 -5.62 15.63
CA LEU A 316 -7.16 -6.22 16.60
C LEU A 316 -6.43 -7.05 17.69
N GLY A 317 -5.10 -7.08 17.65
CA GLY A 317 -4.28 -7.79 18.62
C GLY A 317 -4.38 -9.30 18.52
N VAL A 318 -3.89 -9.96 19.57
CA VAL A 318 -3.94 -11.42 19.71
C VAL A 318 -5.38 -11.93 19.65
N LEU A 319 -6.34 -11.20 20.23
CA LEU A 319 -7.76 -11.58 20.20
C LEU A 319 -8.32 -11.63 18.78
N GLY A 320 -7.95 -10.68 17.91
CA GLY A 320 -8.33 -10.70 16.51
C GLY A 320 -7.72 -11.86 15.74
N VAL A 321 -6.45 -12.19 16.00
CA VAL A 321 -5.79 -13.35 15.37
C VAL A 321 -6.47 -14.65 15.78
N LEU A 322 -6.74 -14.83 17.08
CA LEU A 322 -7.49 -15.98 17.58
C LEU A 322 -8.89 -16.04 16.97
N TYR A 323 -9.55 -14.90 16.80
CA TYR A 323 -10.84 -14.81 16.12
C TYR A 323 -10.76 -15.30 14.66
N LEU A 324 -9.82 -14.77 13.87
CA LEU A 324 -9.66 -15.12 12.46
C LEU A 324 -9.35 -16.61 12.27
N LEU A 325 -8.38 -17.13 13.04
CA LEU A 325 -7.98 -18.54 12.98
C LEU A 325 -9.10 -19.46 13.47
N GLY A 326 -9.79 -19.08 14.54
CA GLY A 326 -10.92 -19.82 15.08
C GLY A 326 -12.11 -19.86 14.12
N PHE A 327 -12.42 -18.74 13.47
CA PHE A 327 -13.45 -18.65 12.43
C PHE A 327 -13.12 -19.57 11.25
N ALA A 328 -11.89 -19.51 10.73
CA ALA A 328 -11.43 -20.37 9.63
C ALA A 328 -11.50 -21.86 10.01
N ALA A 329 -11.02 -22.21 11.21
CA ALA A 329 -11.07 -23.58 11.72
C ALA A 329 -12.52 -24.08 11.87
N LYS A 330 -13.42 -23.25 12.41
CA LYS A 330 -14.84 -23.60 12.55
C LYS A 330 -15.51 -23.79 11.20
N TYR A 331 -15.22 -22.90 10.24
CA TYR A 331 -15.72 -22.99 8.88
C TYR A 331 -15.33 -24.34 8.27
N TRP A 332 -14.03 -24.64 8.19
CA TRP A 332 -13.54 -25.89 7.60
C TRP A 332 -14.00 -27.15 8.34
N HIS A 333 -14.01 -27.13 9.68
CA HIS A 333 -14.54 -28.23 10.48
C HIS A 333 -16.01 -28.52 10.13
N THR A 334 -16.83 -27.46 10.04
CA THR A 334 -18.25 -27.59 9.69
C THR A 334 -18.40 -28.11 8.26
N SER A 335 -17.61 -27.61 7.30
CA SER A 335 -17.68 -28.07 5.91
C SER A 335 -17.30 -29.54 5.76
N ILE A 336 -16.23 -29.99 6.44
CA ILE A 336 -15.78 -31.39 6.43
C ILE A 336 -16.86 -32.29 7.05
N ARG A 337 -17.47 -31.85 8.15
CA ARG A 337 -18.56 -32.58 8.80
C ARG A 337 -19.76 -32.74 7.86
N VAL A 338 -20.19 -31.65 7.21
CA VAL A 338 -21.32 -31.69 6.25
C VAL A 338 -21.01 -32.62 5.08
N ILE A 339 -19.78 -32.65 4.56
CA ILE A 339 -19.41 -33.60 3.49
C ILE A 339 -19.52 -35.06 3.96
N ARG A 340 -19.10 -35.35 5.20
CA ARG A 340 -19.13 -36.70 5.78
C ARG A 340 -20.56 -37.16 6.07
N GLU A 341 -21.40 -36.27 6.61
CA GLU A 341 -22.76 -36.58 7.05
C GLU A 341 -23.77 -36.55 5.88
N ASN A 342 -23.72 -35.56 4.99
CA ASN A 342 -24.64 -35.41 3.84
C ASN A 342 -24.11 -36.10 2.58
N SER A 343 -24.04 -37.43 2.61
CA SER A 343 -23.43 -38.22 1.54
C SER A 343 -24.30 -38.48 0.30
N GLY A 344 -25.52 -37.95 0.24
CA GLY A 344 -26.59 -38.28 -0.73
C GLY A 344 -26.53 -37.59 -2.11
N ASP A 345 -26.55 -36.25 -2.18
CA ASP A 345 -26.60 -35.52 -3.46
C ASP A 345 -25.20 -35.14 -3.97
N ALA A 346 -24.83 -35.65 -5.15
CA ALA A 346 -23.56 -35.34 -5.82
C ALA A 346 -23.40 -33.84 -6.14
N GLN A 347 -24.51 -33.13 -6.40
CA GLN A 347 -24.47 -31.71 -6.77
C GLN A 347 -24.22 -30.82 -5.54
N ASP A 348 -24.80 -31.16 -4.38
CA ASP A 348 -24.51 -30.45 -3.13
C ASP A 348 -23.05 -30.68 -2.67
N LYS A 349 -22.47 -31.87 -2.93
CA LYS A 349 -21.05 -32.12 -2.68
C LYS A 349 -20.14 -31.26 -3.54
N VAL A 350 -20.43 -31.14 -4.85
CA VAL A 350 -19.70 -30.27 -5.77
C VAL A 350 -19.76 -28.81 -5.32
N PHE A 351 -20.95 -28.36 -4.93
CA PHE A 351 -21.14 -27.02 -4.41
C PHE A 351 -20.26 -26.78 -3.17
N ILE A 352 -20.40 -27.60 -2.13
CA ILE A 352 -19.61 -27.47 -0.89
C ILE A 352 -18.11 -27.56 -1.16
N ALA A 353 -17.66 -28.50 -2.00
CA ALA A 353 -16.24 -28.65 -2.36
C ALA A 353 -15.69 -27.38 -3.03
N SER A 354 -16.48 -26.72 -3.89
CA SER A 354 -16.07 -25.48 -4.55
C SER A 354 -15.85 -24.34 -3.55
N PHE A 355 -16.74 -24.19 -2.57
CA PHE A 355 -16.62 -23.17 -1.53
C PHE A 355 -15.49 -23.44 -0.53
N ILE A 356 -15.27 -24.70 -0.14
CA ILE A 356 -14.08 -25.08 0.66
C ILE A 356 -12.81 -24.69 -0.09
N SER A 357 -12.73 -25.03 -1.38
CA SER A 357 -11.53 -24.77 -2.18
C SER A 357 -11.30 -23.28 -2.41
N LEU A 358 -12.37 -22.50 -2.67
CA LEU A 358 -12.33 -21.05 -2.70
C LEU A 358 -11.81 -20.46 -1.38
N SER A 359 -12.39 -20.88 -0.25
CA SER A 359 -11.97 -20.39 1.07
C SER A 359 -10.49 -20.68 1.33
N PHE A 360 -10.03 -21.90 1.00
CA PHE A 360 -8.64 -22.28 1.13
C PHE A 360 -7.74 -21.39 0.27
N CYS A 361 -8.12 -21.13 -0.99
CA CYS A 361 -7.35 -20.25 -1.87
C CYS A 361 -7.18 -18.85 -1.27
N LEU A 362 -8.25 -18.29 -0.70
CA LEU A 362 -8.24 -16.97 -0.07
C LEU A 362 -7.37 -16.95 1.18
N PHE A 363 -7.60 -17.87 2.13
CA PHE A 363 -6.80 -17.94 3.37
C PHE A 363 -5.31 -18.22 3.10
N ALA A 364 -4.99 -19.07 2.12
CA ALA A 364 -3.61 -19.31 1.74
C ALA A 364 -2.98 -18.08 1.06
N ALA A 365 -3.73 -17.34 0.24
CA ALA A 365 -3.24 -16.11 -0.39
C ALA A 365 -2.99 -15.00 0.65
N SER A 366 -3.86 -14.93 1.66
CA SER A 366 -3.77 -14.04 2.84
C SER A 366 -2.48 -14.21 3.67
N MET A 367 -1.66 -15.24 3.43
CA MET A 367 -0.33 -15.37 4.07
C MET A 367 0.73 -14.44 3.45
N THR A 368 0.48 -13.92 2.25
CA THR A 368 1.44 -13.09 1.51
C THR A 368 0.80 -11.85 0.88
N ASP A 369 -0.49 -11.63 1.16
CA ASP A 369 -1.30 -10.53 0.67
C ASP A 369 -2.48 -10.27 1.65
N PHE A 370 -3.34 -9.31 1.36
CA PHE A 370 -4.50 -8.93 2.19
C PHE A 370 -5.84 -8.85 1.41
N PRO A 371 -6.22 -9.88 0.64
CA PRO A 371 -7.39 -9.80 -0.23
C PRO A 371 -8.70 -9.49 0.51
N LEU A 372 -8.84 -9.76 1.82
CA LEU A 372 -10.09 -9.49 2.54
C LEU A 372 -10.20 -8.03 3.02
N HIS A 373 -9.10 -7.28 3.13
CA HIS A 373 -9.12 -5.84 3.44
C HIS A 373 -9.49 -4.98 2.23
N ILE A 374 -9.39 -5.51 1.01
CA ILE A 374 -9.96 -4.85 -0.18
C ILE A 374 -11.47 -4.98 -0.14
N PHE A 375 -12.17 -3.86 0.07
CA PHE A 375 -13.58 -3.88 0.41
C PHE A 375 -14.45 -4.65 -0.59
N ALA A 376 -14.26 -4.46 -1.90
CA ALA A 376 -15.00 -5.24 -2.90
C ALA A 376 -14.76 -6.76 -2.74
N SER A 377 -13.53 -7.19 -2.52
CA SER A 377 -13.18 -8.61 -2.32
C SER A 377 -13.74 -9.15 -1.00
N GLY A 378 -13.75 -8.34 0.06
CA GLY A 378 -14.44 -8.65 1.31
C GLY A 378 -15.96 -8.84 1.14
N LEU A 379 -16.61 -8.02 0.31
CA LEU A 379 -18.03 -8.21 -0.06
C LEU A 379 -18.25 -9.49 -0.86
N TRP A 380 -17.34 -9.84 -1.80
CA TRP A 380 -17.42 -11.12 -2.54
C TRP A 380 -17.24 -12.32 -1.61
N PHE A 381 -16.36 -12.20 -0.62
CA PHE A 381 -16.21 -13.20 0.43
C PHE A 381 -17.49 -13.34 1.27
N ALA A 382 -18.10 -12.24 1.71
CA ALA A 382 -19.37 -12.26 2.44
C ALA A 382 -20.51 -12.90 1.62
N LEU A 383 -20.60 -12.57 0.32
CA LEU A 383 -21.54 -13.19 -0.60
C LEU A 383 -21.29 -14.70 -0.72
N ALA A 384 -20.04 -15.11 -0.91
CA ALA A 384 -19.68 -16.51 -1.03
C ALA A 384 -20.01 -17.29 0.26
N LEU A 385 -19.72 -16.70 1.42
CA LEU A 385 -20.07 -17.26 2.72
C LEU A 385 -21.58 -17.40 2.90
N GLY A 386 -22.36 -16.41 2.45
CA GLY A 386 -23.83 -16.42 2.54
C GLY A 386 -24.43 -17.51 1.65
N LEU A 387 -23.90 -17.69 0.44
CA LEU A 387 -24.28 -18.78 -0.45
C LEU A 387 -23.97 -20.15 0.16
N TYR A 388 -22.76 -20.33 0.70
CA TYR A 388 -22.36 -21.56 1.36
C TYR A 388 -23.31 -21.91 2.52
N ASP A 389 -23.61 -20.93 3.36
CA ASP A 389 -24.35 -21.15 4.59
C ASP A 389 -25.87 -21.22 4.38
N SER A 390 -26.39 -20.76 3.23
CA SER A 390 -27.80 -20.97 2.82
C SER A 390 -28.19 -22.45 2.75
N LYS A 391 -27.20 -23.35 2.70
CA LYS A 391 -27.36 -24.81 2.68
C LYS A 391 -27.06 -25.50 4.02
N SER A 392 -26.56 -24.78 5.04
CA SER A 392 -26.10 -25.35 6.30
C SER A 392 -27.21 -25.38 7.35
N PHE A 393 -27.71 -26.57 7.68
CA PHE A 393 -28.87 -26.81 8.54
C PHE A 393 -28.60 -26.46 10.03
N GLN A 394 -29.19 -25.39 10.60
CA GLN A 394 -29.35 -25.25 12.06
C GLN A 394 -30.66 -24.56 12.53
N LYS A 395 -31.17 -25.02 13.69
CA LYS A 395 -32.45 -24.65 14.38
C LYS A 395 -32.55 -23.18 14.80
N GLN A 396 -33.66 -22.50 14.53
CA GLN A 396 -33.90 -21.06 14.77
C GLN A 396 -33.95 -20.63 16.27
N ILE A 397 -33.44 -19.43 16.61
CA ILE A 397 -33.71 -18.67 17.87
C ILE A 397 -34.35 -17.33 17.53
N HIS A 398 -35.19 -16.78 18.42
CA HIS A 398 -35.92 -15.53 18.22
C HIS A 398 -35.30 -14.28 18.90
N PHE A 399 -34.94 -13.25 18.11
CA PHE A 399 -34.55 -11.89 18.55
C PHE A 399 -35.56 -10.80 18.13
N ASN A 400 -36.08 -10.00 19.05
CA ASN A 400 -37.15 -9.03 18.77
C ASN A 400 -36.74 -7.91 17.78
N ARG A 401 -37.47 -7.79 16.65
CA ARG A 401 -37.25 -6.83 15.55
C ARG A 401 -37.26 -5.35 15.96
N PHE A 402 -37.97 -5.05 17.05
CA PHE A 402 -38.09 -3.68 17.57
C PHE A 402 -36.74 -3.10 18.03
N PHE A 403 -35.74 -3.95 18.33
CA PHE A 403 -34.43 -3.48 18.79
C PHE A 403 -33.40 -3.26 17.67
N ILE A 404 -33.53 -3.92 16.52
CA ILE A 404 -32.52 -3.87 15.44
C ILE A 404 -32.84 -2.79 14.42
N ALA A 405 -34.11 -2.58 14.08
CA ALA A 405 -34.51 -1.61 13.06
C ALA A 405 -34.05 -0.17 13.38
N PRO A 406 -34.16 0.35 14.63
CA PRO A 406 -33.63 1.67 14.97
C PRO A 406 -32.12 1.79 14.73
N ALA A 407 -31.35 0.76 15.06
CA ALA A 407 -29.90 0.74 14.83
C ALA A 407 -29.57 0.81 13.33
N ILE A 408 -30.27 0.07 12.48
CA ILE A 408 -30.07 0.14 11.02
C ILE A 408 -30.48 1.52 10.49
N VAL A 409 -31.57 2.13 10.98
CA VAL A 409 -31.95 3.49 10.60
C VAL A 409 -30.83 4.48 10.93
N ILE A 410 -30.23 4.38 12.12
CA ILE A 410 -29.07 5.20 12.50
C ILE A 410 -27.90 4.98 11.53
N LEU A 411 -27.57 3.73 11.19
CA LEU A 411 -26.51 3.41 10.23
C LEU A 411 -26.79 4.01 8.84
N VAL A 412 -28.03 3.92 8.35
CA VAL A 412 -28.45 4.52 7.06
C VAL A 412 -28.31 6.03 7.09
N LEU A 413 -28.82 6.69 8.13
CA LEU A 413 -28.72 8.15 8.26
C LEU A 413 -27.27 8.62 8.36
N PHE A 414 -26.46 7.93 9.19
CA PHE A 414 -25.05 8.23 9.38
C PHE A 414 -24.27 8.07 8.07
N THR A 415 -24.33 6.91 7.42
CA THR A 415 -23.60 6.66 6.16
C THR A 415 -24.09 7.52 5.00
N SER A 416 -25.37 7.87 4.96
CA SER A 416 -25.90 8.81 3.96
C SER A 416 -25.36 10.22 4.17
N ALA A 417 -25.29 10.69 5.42
CA ALA A 417 -24.68 11.97 5.75
C ALA A 417 -23.17 11.95 5.44
N GLN A 418 -22.49 10.84 5.68
CA GLN A 418 -21.06 10.67 5.40
C GLN A 418 -20.78 10.69 3.90
N LEU A 419 -21.57 9.95 3.12
CA LEU A 419 -21.51 9.94 1.67
C LEU A 419 -21.74 11.34 1.09
N TYR A 420 -22.74 12.06 1.60
CA TYR A 420 -23.03 13.42 1.14
C TYR A 420 -21.90 14.40 1.48
N ALA A 421 -21.35 14.33 2.69
CA ALA A 421 -20.23 15.15 3.12
C ALA A 421 -18.97 14.86 2.29
N GLN A 422 -18.66 13.58 2.04
CA GLN A 422 -17.56 13.18 1.16
C GLN A 422 -17.76 13.69 -0.27
N ALA A 423 -18.98 13.62 -0.82
CA ALA A 423 -19.25 14.14 -2.16
C ALA A 423 -19.03 15.65 -2.26
N LEU A 424 -19.38 16.40 -1.21
CA LEU A 424 -19.07 17.84 -1.11
C LEU A 424 -17.56 18.08 -1.04
N HIS A 425 -16.84 17.27 -0.25
CA HIS A 425 -15.39 17.35 -0.12
C HIS A 425 -14.67 17.09 -1.43
N GLU A 426 -15.02 16.03 -2.16
CA GLU A 426 -14.45 15.72 -3.48
C GLU A 426 -14.67 16.86 -4.49
N ARG A 427 -15.88 17.46 -4.49
CA ARG A 427 -16.16 18.64 -5.31
C ARG A 427 -15.29 19.83 -4.90
N GLY A 428 -15.12 20.05 -3.60
CA GLY A 428 -14.23 21.08 -3.05
C GLY A 428 -12.79 20.89 -3.50
N ARG A 429 -12.27 19.65 -3.46
CA ARG A 429 -10.92 19.32 -3.95
C ARG A 429 -10.77 19.59 -5.45
N ASN A 430 -11.79 19.28 -6.25
CA ASN A 430 -11.77 19.57 -7.68
C ASN A 430 -11.79 21.08 -7.97
N GLU A 431 -12.60 21.87 -7.26
CA GLU A 431 -12.59 23.33 -7.37
C GLU A 431 -11.23 23.92 -6.94
N ALA A 432 -10.62 23.40 -5.87
CA ALA A 432 -9.30 23.83 -5.40
C ALA A 432 -8.21 23.55 -6.45
N LYS A 433 -8.23 22.37 -7.10
CA LYS A 433 -7.32 22.04 -8.21
C LYS A 433 -7.46 23.00 -9.39
N ASN A 434 -8.67 23.50 -9.64
CA ASN A 434 -8.95 24.50 -10.67
C ASN A 434 -8.70 25.95 -10.20
N LEU A 435 -8.03 26.13 -9.04
CA LEU A 435 -7.74 27.43 -8.42
C LEU A 435 -9.00 28.26 -8.07
N MET A 436 -10.18 27.63 -8.00
CA MET A 436 -11.43 28.26 -7.60
C MET A 436 -11.58 28.23 -6.07
N LEU A 437 -10.64 28.90 -5.38
CA LEU A 437 -10.45 28.74 -3.94
C LEU A 437 -11.70 29.13 -3.12
N ASP A 438 -12.47 30.14 -3.53
CA ASP A 438 -13.68 30.58 -2.80
C ASP A 438 -14.78 29.53 -2.83
N LYS A 439 -14.96 28.89 -3.99
CA LYS A 439 -15.93 27.79 -4.14
C LYS A 439 -15.49 26.57 -3.32
N ALA A 440 -14.19 26.27 -3.34
CA ALA A 440 -13.61 25.18 -2.56
C ALA A 440 -13.85 25.39 -1.05
N GLU A 441 -13.61 26.59 -0.53
CA GLU A 441 -13.82 26.92 0.89
C GLU A 441 -15.27 26.66 1.33
N VAL A 442 -16.24 27.12 0.53
CA VAL A 442 -17.67 26.93 0.81
C VAL A 442 -18.02 25.43 0.86
N LEU A 443 -17.47 24.63 -0.06
CA LEU A 443 -17.71 23.20 -0.12
C LEU A 443 -17.06 22.46 1.06
N PHE A 444 -15.83 22.80 1.43
CA PHE A 444 -15.16 22.22 2.59
C PHE A 444 -15.90 22.55 3.89
N LYS A 445 -16.27 23.82 4.12
CA LYS A 445 -17.08 24.21 5.29
C LYS A 445 -18.42 23.49 5.35
N LYS A 446 -19.06 23.25 4.20
CA LYS A 446 -20.27 22.43 4.15
C LYS A 446 -19.99 20.98 4.51
N SER A 447 -18.92 20.36 4.02
CA SER A 447 -18.55 18.98 4.40
C SER A 447 -18.30 18.83 5.90
N ILE A 448 -17.56 19.76 6.51
CA ILE A 448 -17.29 19.80 7.96
C ILE A 448 -18.58 19.97 8.76
N ARG A 449 -19.56 20.75 8.28
CA ARG A 449 -20.86 20.89 8.97
C ARG A 449 -21.61 19.56 9.12
N PHE A 450 -21.51 18.66 8.13
CA PHE A 450 -22.16 17.35 8.18
C PHE A 450 -21.33 16.32 8.97
N MET A 451 -20.01 16.39 8.87
CA MET A 451 -19.07 15.47 9.51
C MET A 451 -17.91 16.26 10.16
N PRO A 452 -18.14 16.91 11.32
CA PRO A 452 -17.14 17.76 11.98
C PRO A 452 -16.01 16.97 12.67
N TRP A 453 -16.09 15.63 12.66
CA TRP A 453 -15.09 14.73 13.23
C TRP A 453 -14.26 14.04 12.15
N ASP A 454 -14.42 14.41 10.87
CA ASP A 454 -13.57 13.89 9.79
C ASP A 454 -12.28 14.73 9.69
N PRO A 455 -11.11 14.19 10.07
CA PRO A 455 -9.84 14.90 10.02
C PRO A 455 -9.44 15.31 8.60
N ASP A 456 -9.80 14.53 7.57
CA ASP A 456 -9.41 14.82 6.18
C ASP A 456 -10.13 16.07 5.64
N PHE A 457 -11.28 16.41 6.21
CA PHE A 457 -12.05 17.61 5.86
C PHE A 457 -11.39 18.86 6.44
N HIS A 458 -10.97 18.80 7.70
CA HIS A 458 -10.19 19.85 8.35
C HIS A 458 -8.85 20.06 7.65
N GLY A 459 -8.09 18.99 7.39
CA GLY A 459 -6.80 19.11 6.71
C GLY A 459 -6.88 19.69 5.30
N SER A 460 -7.95 19.39 4.56
CA SER A 460 -8.14 19.97 3.22
C SER A 460 -8.51 21.45 3.28
N LEU A 461 -9.25 21.89 4.29
CA LEU A 461 -9.52 23.30 4.53
C LEU A 461 -8.27 24.03 5.03
N ALA A 462 -7.47 23.40 5.89
CA ALA A 462 -6.18 23.92 6.35
C ALA A 462 -5.22 24.17 5.19
N ARG A 463 -5.02 23.19 4.31
CA ARG A 463 -4.21 23.32 3.09
C ARG A 463 -4.73 24.39 2.14
N LEU A 464 -6.04 24.59 2.05
CA LEU A 464 -6.63 25.68 1.25
C LEU A 464 -6.25 27.05 1.81
N TYR A 465 -6.32 27.21 3.14
CA TYR A 465 -5.95 28.47 3.79
C TYR A 465 -4.44 28.73 3.75
N ASP A 466 -3.62 27.69 3.93
CA ASP A 466 -2.17 27.74 3.76
C ASP A 466 -1.79 28.18 2.33
N GLN A 467 -2.41 27.57 1.31
CA GLN A 467 -2.25 28.01 -0.08
C GLN A 467 -2.63 29.47 -0.30
N ARG A 468 -3.72 29.95 0.32
CA ARG A 468 -4.13 31.37 0.21
C ARG A 468 -3.18 32.30 0.91
N HIS A 469 -2.71 31.94 2.10
CA HIS A 469 -1.70 32.70 2.84
C HIS A 469 -0.43 32.88 2.00
N GLY A 470 0.00 31.87 1.25
CA GLY A 470 1.14 31.95 0.34
C GLY A 470 0.93 32.84 -0.91
N LEU A 471 -0.32 33.00 -1.36
CA LEU A 471 -0.67 33.74 -2.59
C LEU A 471 -1.01 35.23 -2.35
N VAL A 472 -1.36 35.61 -1.12
CA VAL A 472 -1.84 36.95 -0.79
C VAL A 472 -0.70 37.86 -0.33
N THR A 473 -0.63 39.07 -0.89
CA THR A 473 0.36 40.09 -0.52
C THR A 473 -0.10 41.02 0.60
N ASP A 474 -1.41 41.19 0.77
CA ASP A 474 -2.00 42.00 1.84
C ASP A 474 -1.71 41.38 3.22
N SER A 475 -1.04 42.13 4.11
CA SER A 475 -0.53 41.59 5.38
C SER A 475 -1.63 41.15 6.33
N GLU A 476 -2.76 41.86 6.34
CA GLU A 476 -3.88 41.55 7.24
C GLU A 476 -4.56 40.25 6.81
N LYS A 477 -4.91 40.13 5.52
CA LYS A 477 -5.48 38.91 4.94
C LYS A 477 -4.50 37.73 5.02
N LYS A 478 -3.21 37.98 4.82
CA LYS A 478 -2.17 36.96 4.96
C LYS A 478 -2.16 36.39 6.38
N ASN A 479 -2.14 37.25 7.40
CA ASN A 479 -2.21 36.82 8.80
C ASN A 479 -3.52 36.11 9.13
N GLN A 480 -4.65 36.59 8.58
CA GLN A 480 -5.95 35.95 8.75
C GLN A 480 -5.96 34.51 8.21
N PHE A 481 -5.54 34.30 6.95
CA PHE A 481 -5.48 32.97 6.36
C PHE A 481 -4.50 32.05 7.10
N ARG A 482 -3.36 32.58 7.57
CA ARG A 482 -2.42 31.83 8.39
C ARG A 482 -3.07 31.30 9.68
N GLN A 483 -3.76 32.16 10.41
CA GLN A 483 -4.44 31.75 11.65
C GLN A 483 -5.56 30.75 11.39
N GLN A 484 -6.30 30.90 10.29
CA GLN A 484 -7.31 29.93 9.88
C GLN A 484 -6.68 28.56 9.51
N ALA A 485 -5.54 28.56 8.81
CA ALA A 485 -4.82 27.33 8.50
C ALA A 485 -4.35 26.61 9.78
N ILE A 486 -3.74 27.35 10.72
CA ILE A 486 -3.32 26.80 12.02
C ILE A 486 -4.51 26.20 12.77
N HIS A 487 -5.62 26.93 12.87
CA HIS A 487 -6.83 26.43 13.55
C HIS A 487 -7.32 25.10 12.97
N GLU A 488 -7.35 24.98 11.65
CA GLU A 488 -7.83 23.78 10.98
C GLU A 488 -6.80 22.62 11.06
N TYR A 489 -5.50 22.91 11.04
CA TYR A 489 -4.47 21.89 11.32
C TYR A 489 -4.50 21.41 12.77
N GLU A 490 -4.73 22.30 13.74
CA GLU A 490 -4.95 21.95 15.15
C GLU A 490 -6.15 21.00 15.32
N LYS A 491 -7.22 21.25 14.55
CA LYS A 491 -8.37 20.33 14.49
C LYS A 491 -7.99 18.98 13.90
N GLU A 492 -7.27 18.97 12.78
CA GLU A 492 -6.80 17.73 12.15
C GLU A 492 -5.95 16.88 13.10
N VAL A 493 -4.92 17.46 13.76
CA VAL A 493 -4.08 16.73 14.72
C VAL A 493 -4.84 16.30 15.97
N SER A 494 -5.85 17.06 16.40
CA SER A 494 -6.69 16.65 17.54
C SER A 494 -7.60 15.45 17.22
N LEU A 495 -8.00 15.30 15.96
CA LEU A 495 -8.88 14.22 15.49
C LEU A 495 -8.08 12.99 15.02
N ARG A 496 -6.84 13.19 14.55
CA ARG A 496 -5.93 12.15 14.08
C ARG A 496 -4.48 12.44 14.50
N PRO A 497 -4.13 12.23 15.77
CA PRO A 497 -2.80 12.55 16.30
C PRO A 497 -1.68 11.60 15.83
N GLU A 498 -2.00 10.54 15.07
CA GLU A 498 -1.02 9.57 14.57
C GLU A 498 -0.37 9.97 13.24
N LEU A 499 -0.85 11.03 12.60
CA LEU A 499 -0.36 11.45 11.28
C LEU A 499 0.72 12.53 11.43
N ALA A 500 1.94 12.28 10.92
CA ALA A 500 3.07 13.23 11.06
C ALA A 500 2.96 14.49 10.18
N GLU A 501 2.36 14.38 8.98
CA GLU A 501 2.32 15.47 8.01
C GLU A 501 1.65 16.76 8.56
N PRO A 502 0.46 16.72 9.19
CA PRO A 502 -0.15 17.91 9.77
C PRO A 502 0.70 18.58 10.85
N TYR A 503 1.46 17.82 11.65
CA TYR A 503 2.39 18.38 12.63
C TYR A 503 3.51 19.16 11.96
N VAL A 504 4.06 18.67 10.84
CA VAL A 504 5.08 19.40 10.06
C VAL A 504 4.49 20.70 9.51
N LEU A 505 3.32 20.65 8.88
CA LEU A 505 2.69 21.82 8.27
C LEU A 505 2.32 22.87 9.33
N LEU A 506 1.76 22.44 10.45
CA LEU A 506 1.48 23.29 11.60
C LEU A 506 2.76 23.95 12.14
N SER A 507 3.85 23.19 12.27
CA SER A 507 5.14 23.71 12.75
C SER A 507 5.69 24.82 11.86
N LEU A 508 5.60 24.67 10.54
CA LEU A 508 6.05 25.67 9.58
C LEU A 508 5.26 26.98 9.74
N LEU A 509 3.94 26.91 9.91
CA LEU A 509 3.10 28.09 10.11
C LEU A 509 3.32 28.76 11.47
N LEU A 510 3.55 27.98 12.54
CA LEU A 510 3.89 28.48 13.87
C LEU A 510 5.24 29.18 13.88
N GLU A 511 6.24 28.62 13.18
CA GLU A 511 7.54 29.27 12.99
C GLU A 511 7.39 30.64 12.32
N GLU A 512 6.54 30.76 11.28
CA GLU A 512 6.26 32.04 10.62
C GLU A 512 5.54 33.07 11.51
N LEU A 513 4.87 32.64 12.57
CA LEU A 513 4.31 33.52 13.61
C LEU A 513 5.33 33.85 14.70
N GLY A 514 6.50 33.22 14.69
CA GLY A 514 7.53 33.37 15.71
C GLY A 514 7.32 32.47 16.94
N ASP A 515 6.31 31.60 16.95
CA ASP A 515 6.08 30.62 18.02
C ASP A 515 6.97 29.38 17.80
N ARG A 516 8.25 29.57 18.09
CA ARG A 516 9.31 28.57 17.86
C ARG A 516 9.21 27.37 18.80
N ASP A 517 8.74 27.58 20.02
CA ASP A 517 8.63 26.52 21.03
C ASP A 517 7.54 25.52 20.64
N SER A 518 6.36 26.02 20.24
CA SER A 518 5.29 25.17 19.74
C SER A 518 5.69 24.48 18.43
N ALA A 519 6.40 25.18 17.53
CA ALA A 519 6.90 24.58 16.30
C ALA A 519 7.87 23.41 16.57
N ASP A 520 8.83 23.57 17.50
CA ASP A 520 9.77 22.49 17.87
C ASP A 520 9.04 21.29 18.49
N ALA A 521 8.05 21.52 19.35
CA ALA A 521 7.24 20.45 19.95
C ALA A 521 6.47 19.64 18.89
N ASN A 522 5.85 20.32 17.93
CA ASN A 522 5.11 19.67 16.84
C ASN A 522 6.07 18.90 15.90
N PHE A 523 7.23 19.46 15.55
CA PHE A 523 8.24 18.74 14.77
C PHE A 523 8.77 17.49 15.48
N LYS A 524 9.05 17.58 16.78
CA LYS A 524 9.47 16.41 17.58
C LYS A 524 8.39 15.33 17.61
N THR A 525 7.11 15.73 17.62
CA THR A 525 5.99 14.81 17.50
C THR A 525 5.96 14.14 16.13
N ALA A 526 6.12 14.91 15.04
CA ALA A 526 6.22 14.36 13.68
C ALA A 526 7.37 13.35 13.54
N LEU A 527 8.54 13.65 14.11
CA LEU A 527 9.70 12.76 14.12
C LEU A 527 9.50 11.49 14.96
N PHE A 528 8.71 11.59 16.03
CA PHE A 528 8.33 10.43 16.82
C PHE A 528 7.36 9.51 16.06
N LEU A 529 6.40 10.08 15.34
CA LEU A 529 5.42 9.34 14.55
C LEU A 529 6.05 8.70 13.32
N GLU A 530 6.93 9.43 12.62
CA GLU A 530 7.60 8.96 11.40
C GLU A 530 9.12 9.14 11.46
N PRO A 531 9.83 8.32 12.26
CA PRO A 531 11.25 8.48 12.51
C PRO A 531 12.14 8.21 11.28
N PHE A 532 11.59 7.58 10.25
CA PHE A 532 12.29 7.27 9.01
C PHE A 532 11.75 8.04 7.80
N ASN A 533 10.87 9.03 7.97
CA ASN A 533 10.39 9.83 6.86
C ASN A 533 11.41 10.91 6.47
N GLU A 534 11.88 10.85 5.22
CA GLU A 534 12.87 11.76 4.65
C GLU A 534 12.43 13.23 4.72
N ALA A 535 11.16 13.52 4.40
CA ALA A 535 10.62 14.87 4.41
C ALA A 535 10.57 15.42 5.83
N VAL A 536 10.12 14.63 6.81
CA VAL A 536 10.07 15.04 8.22
C VAL A 536 11.47 15.35 8.75
N LEU A 537 12.45 14.48 8.48
CA LEU A 537 13.85 14.67 8.89
C LEU A 537 14.45 15.94 8.30
N LEU A 538 14.27 16.16 6.99
CA LEU A 538 14.80 17.35 6.33
C LEU A 538 14.15 18.64 6.87
N GLN A 539 12.83 18.65 7.02
CA GLN A 539 12.13 19.84 7.51
C GLN A 539 12.57 20.20 8.94
N TYR A 540 12.71 19.21 9.83
CA TYR A 540 13.22 19.46 11.17
C TYR A 540 14.68 19.90 11.18
N ALA A 541 15.51 19.34 10.29
CA ALA A 541 16.91 19.74 10.18
C ALA A 541 17.05 21.22 9.79
N TYR A 542 16.30 21.67 8.78
CA TYR A 542 16.31 23.07 8.37
C TYR A 542 15.71 24.01 9.42
N PHE A 543 14.64 23.59 10.09
CA PHE A 543 14.08 24.32 11.23
C PHE A 543 15.12 24.49 12.35
N SER A 544 15.79 23.40 12.75
CA SER A 544 16.83 23.42 13.77
C SER A 544 18.01 24.33 13.41
N LEU A 545 18.41 24.35 12.13
CA LEU A 545 19.42 25.30 11.64
C LEU A 545 18.98 26.76 11.79
N ARG A 546 17.72 27.09 11.45
CA ARG A 546 17.19 28.46 11.59
C ARG A 546 17.11 28.90 13.05
N LEU A 547 16.93 27.98 13.98
CA LEU A 547 17.01 28.24 15.42
C LEU A 547 18.44 28.34 15.96
N GLY A 548 19.46 28.02 15.16
CA GLY A 548 20.85 27.92 15.62
C GLY A 548 21.12 26.64 16.44
N ASN A 549 20.17 25.71 16.52
CA ASN A 549 20.38 24.40 17.15
C ASN A 549 21.09 23.45 16.17
N VAL A 550 22.38 23.70 16.01
CA VAL A 550 23.25 22.99 15.09
C VAL A 550 23.27 21.49 15.34
N ASN A 551 23.36 21.06 16.60
CA ASN A 551 23.52 19.63 16.91
C ASN A 551 22.31 18.81 16.47
N SER A 552 21.10 19.29 16.76
CA SER A 552 19.87 18.63 16.32
C SER A 552 19.71 18.62 14.80
N ALA A 553 20.15 19.69 14.11
CA ALA A 553 20.16 19.73 12.66
C ALA A 553 21.08 18.66 12.06
N ILE A 554 22.30 18.55 12.58
CA ILE A 554 23.30 17.58 12.11
C ILE A 554 22.82 16.15 12.33
N GLU A 555 22.29 15.84 13.51
CA GLU A 555 21.73 14.51 13.80
C GLU A 555 20.61 14.14 12.82
N SER A 556 19.75 15.10 12.47
CA SER A 556 18.66 14.88 11.52
C SER A 556 19.17 14.64 10.10
N PHE A 557 20.19 15.37 9.65
CA PHE A 557 20.86 15.12 8.37
C PHE A 557 21.59 13.77 8.33
N GLU A 558 22.28 13.39 9.41
CA GLU A 558 22.91 12.07 9.54
C GLU A 558 21.88 10.94 9.37
N ARG A 559 20.74 11.05 10.06
CA ARG A 559 19.63 10.11 9.92
C ARG A 559 19.07 10.08 8.50
N PHE A 560 18.89 11.25 7.88
CA PHE A 560 18.44 11.37 6.49
C PHE A 560 19.37 10.63 5.51
N TRP A 561 20.69 10.85 5.59
CA TRP A 561 21.64 10.17 4.71
C TRP A 561 21.76 8.67 4.99
N LYS A 562 21.67 8.27 6.26
CA LYS A 562 21.68 6.86 6.65
C LYS A 562 20.51 6.10 6.00
N ILE A 563 19.33 6.72 5.94
CA ILE A 563 18.15 6.16 5.29
C ILE A 563 18.34 6.07 3.77
N ARG A 564 18.81 7.16 3.15
CA ARG A 564 18.92 7.24 1.69
C ARG A 564 19.99 6.32 1.09
N ASN A 565 21.04 5.98 1.84
CA ASN A 565 22.01 4.97 1.40
C ASN A 565 21.38 3.59 1.10
N TYR A 566 20.13 3.34 1.52
CA TYR A 566 19.38 2.14 1.19
C TYR A 566 18.49 2.28 -0.08
N LEU A 567 18.35 3.48 -0.67
CA LEU A 567 17.39 3.76 -1.77
C LEU A 567 17.92 4.80 -2.80
N GLU A 568 17.88 4.50 -4.10
CA GLU A 568 18.11 5.48 -5.19
C GLU A 568 16.98 6.51 -5.26
N GLY A 569 17.22 7.83 -5.16
CA GLY A 569 16.16 8.85 -5.02
C GLY A 569 16.40 10.24 -5.57
N PRO A 570 15.36 11.12 -5.56
CA PRO A 570 15.47 12.45 -6.12
C PRO A 570 16.65 13.19 -5.48
N GLU A 571 17.54 13.70 -6.31
CA GLU A 571 18.80 14.34 -5.91
C GLU A 571 18.56 15.57 -5.03
N VAL A 572 18.51 15.38 -3.71
CA VAL A 572 18.86 16.45 -2.78
C VAL A 572 20.34 16.72 -2.97
N ASP A 573 20.68 17.88 -3.54
CA ASP A 573 22.06 18.30 -3.75
C ASP A 573 22.78 18.40 -2.38
N PRO A 574 23.77 17.53 -2.10
CA PRO A 574 24.52 17.58 -0.85
C PRO A 574 25.16 18.95 -0.60
N LYS A 575 25.46 19.72 -1.65
CA LYS A 575 26.02 21.06 -1.54
C LYS A 575 25.05 22.03 -0.87
N PHE A 576 23.74 21.90 -1.09
CA PHE A 576 22.76 22.80 -0.49
C PHE A 576 22.73 22.64 1.04
N ILE A 577 22.65 21.38 1.51
CA ILE A 577 22.71 21.05 2.93
C ILE A 577 24.03 21.53 3.54
N LEU A 578 25.15 21.19 2.89
CA LEU A 578 26.48 21.54 3.37
C LEU A 578 26.68 23.06 3.47
N ASN A 579 26.24 23.82 2.46
CA ASN A 579 26.34 25.29 2.46
C ASN A 579 25.49 25.92 3.57
N ALA A 580 24.31 25.38 3.85
CA ALA A 580 23.47 25.85 4.96
C ALA A 580 24.16 25.62 6.31
N CYS A 581 24.72 24.43 6.54
CA CYS A 581 25.43 24.10 7.77
C CYS A 581 26.74 24.88 7.93
N TYR A 582 27.48 25.09 6.84
CA TYR A 582 28.75 25.84 6.87
C TYR A 582 28.53 27.28 7.36
N LYS A 583 27.51 27.97 6.83
CA LYS A 583 27.19 29.35 7.21
C LYS A 583 26.93 29.55 8.70
N ILE A 584 26.49 28.50 9.40
CA ILE A 584 26.09 28.59 10.82
C ILE A 584 27.22 28.08 11.74
N THR A 585 27.91 27.00 11.35
CA THR A 585 28.84 26.29 12.24
C THR A 585 30.30 26.62 11.97
N ASN A 586 30.68 26.64 10.69
CA ASN A 586 32.05 26.61 10.20
C ASN A 586 32.95 25.51 10.83
N ASP A 587 32.39 24.52 11.53
CA ASP A 587 33.13 23.48 12.24
C ASP A 587 33.33 22.26 11.33
N TYR A 588 34.57 21.94 11.04
CA TYR A 588 34.93 20.86 10.12
C TYR A 588 34.47 19.47 10.61
N ASN A 589 34.56 19.19 11.92
CA ASN A 589 34.15 17.90 12.48
C ASN A 589 32.63 17.71 12.37
N LEU A 590 31.88 18.80 12.56
CA LEU A 590 30.44 18.82 12.40
C LEU A 590 30.03 18.70 10.92
N LEU A 591 30.72 19.37 10.01
CA LEU A 591 30.42 19.28 8.57
C LEU A 591 30.71 17.90 7.98
N GLN A 592 31.71 17.18 8.51
CA GLN A 592 31.99 15.79 8.14
C GLN A 592 30.84 14.81 8.43
N ARG A 593 30.00 15.14 9.41
CA ARG A 593 28.82 14.35 9.82
C ARG A 593 27.61 14.61 8.92
N VAL A 594 27.50 15.83 8.39
CA VAL A 594 26.35 16.29 7.59
C VAL A 594 26.38 15.78 6.16
N VAL A 595 27.54 15.45 5.62
CA VAL A 595 27.65 14.96 4.24
C VAL A 595 27.29 13.49 4.13
N GLN A 596 26.77 13.10 2.98
CA GLN A 596 26.53 11.70 2.65
C GLN A 596 27.82 10.89 2.87
N PRO A 597 27.77 9.71 3.53
CA PRO A 597 28.97 8.94 3.87
C PRO A 597 29.47 8.11 2.67
N ASP A 598 29.49 8.72 1.49
CA ASP A 598 29.99 8.15 0.24
C ASP A 598 31.02 9.09 -0.40
N TRP A 599 31.52 8.72 -1.57
CA TRP A 599 32.55 9.52 -2.24
C TRP A 599 32.05 10.90 -2.67
N SER A 600 30.78 11.03 -3.08
CA SER A 600 30.17 12.28 -3.54
C SER A 600 29.97 13.29 -2.40
N GLY A 601 29.54 12.83 -1.23
CA GLY A 601 29.43 13.68 -0.04
C GLY A 601 30.80 14.19 0.41
N ARG A 602 31.82 13.32 0.41
CA ARG A 602 33.21 13.69 0.73
C ARG A 602 33.79 14.70 -0.27
N TYR A 603 33.54 14.48 -1.56
CA TYR A 603 33.93 15.44 -2.61
C TYR A 603 33.28 16.80 -2.40
N SER A 604 31.97 16.83 -2.09
CA SER A 604 31.24 18.07 -1.84
C SER A 604 31.80 18.84 -0.64
N LEU A 605 32.20 18.14 0.42
CA LEU A 605 32.90 18.74 1.56
C LEU A 605 34.26 19.31 1.18
N ALA A 606 35.07 18.56 0.43
CA ALA A 606 36.38 18.98 -0.02
C ALA A 606 36.31 20.25 -0.89
N MET A 607 35.34 20.30 -1.81
CA MET A 607 35.05 21.47 -2.63
C MET A 607 34.70 22.68 -1.78
N LYS A 608 33.82 22.51 -0.79
CA LYS A 608 33.46 23.61 0.11
C LYS A 608 34.66 24.13 0.91
N MET A 609 35.51 23.24 1.42
CA MET A 609 36.74 23.65 2.12
C MET A 609 37.71 24.39 1.18
N ALA A 610 37.83 23.95 -0.09
CA ALA A 610 38.66 24.64 -1.08
C ALA A 610 38.14 26.04 -1.45
N GLU A 611 36.82 26.20 -1.60
CA GLU A 611 36.17 27.51 -1.85
C GLU A 611 36.50 28.52 -0.74
N GLU A 612 36.59 28.03 0.50
CA GLU A 612 36.84 28.81 1.71
C GLU A 612 38.34 28.89 2.06
N LEU A 613 39.21 28.46 1.14
CA LEU A 613 40.68 28.46 1.26
C LEU A 613 41.23 27.57 2.39
N ARG A 614 40.42 26.63 2.92
CA ARG A 614 40.78 25.65 3.96
C ARG A 614 41.43 24.41 3.34
N TRP A 615 42.61 24.61 2.76
CA TRP A 615 43.27 23.65 1.87
C TRP A 615 43.74 22.35 2.54
N GLU A 616 44.12 22.39 3.81
CA GLU A 616 44.55 21.20 4.55
C GLU A 616 43.39 20.19 4.72
N GLU A 617 42.21 20.69 5.08
CA GLU A 617 41.01 19.88 5.25
C GLU A 617 40.43 19.43 3.91
N SER A 618 40.51 20.30 2.90
CA SER A 618 40.11 19.99 1.52
C SER A 618 40.89 18.80 0.96
N GLU A 619 42.22 18.79 1.11
CA GLU A 619 43.09 17.70 0.64
C GLU A 619 42.75 16.37 1.33
N LYS A 620 42.54 16.40 2.66
CA LYS A 620 42.12 15.21 3.43
C LYS A 620 40.80 14.61 2.91
N GLU A 621 39.81 15.44 2.59
CA GLU A 621 38.51 14.96 2.10
C GLU A 621 38.54 14.56 0.62
N PHE A 622 39.36 15.20 -0.22
CA PHE A 622 39.59 14.73 -1.60
C PHE A 622 40.23 13.34 -1.62
N ASP A 623 41.23 13.09 -0.78
CA ASP A 623 41.85 11.77 -0.64
C ASP A 623 40.83 10.70 -0.22
N ARG A 624 40.02 11.00 0.80
CA ARG A 624 38.94 10.10 1.26
C ARG A 624 37.92 9.84 0.16
N SER A 625 37.50 10.87 -0.56
CA SER A 625 36.59 10.76 -1.69
C SER A 625 37.15 9.85 -2.77
N MET A 626 38.42 10.05 -3.16
CA MET A 626 39.10 9.23 -4.16
C MET A 626 39.18 7.74 -3.76
N VAL A 627 39.49 7.45 -2.48
CA VAL A 627 39.54 6.08 -1.96
C VAL A 627 38.17 5.40 -2.02
N LEU A 628 37.10 6.10 -1.66
CA LEU A 628 35.74 5.55 -1.72
C LEU A 628 35.26 5.36 -3.15
N ALA A 629 35.49 6.35 -4.03
CA ALA A 629 35.03 6.31 -5.42
C ALA A 629 35.70 5.18 -6.21
N LYS A 630 36.99 4.92 -5.96
CA LYS A 630 37.73 3.82 -6.59
C LYS A 630 37.15 2.44 -6.27
N LYS A 631 36.50 2.28 -5.12
CA LYS A 631 35.78 1.05 -4.77
C LYS A 631 34.39 0.96 -5.41
N ALA A 632 33.78 2.12 -5.68
CA ALA A 632 32.38 2.22 -6.11
C ALA A 632 32.22 2.32 -7.63
N LEU A 633 33.21 2.84 -8.36
CA LEU A 633 33.10 3.18 -9.77
C LEU A 633 34.12 2.42 -10.63
N PRO A 634 33.75 1.99 -11.85
CA PRO A 634 34.72 1.56 -12.86
C PRO A 634 35.75 2.67 -13.12
N TYR A 635 37.01 2.28 -13.32
CA TYR A 635 38.10 3.25 -13.34
C TYR A 635 37.96 4.40 -14.35
N PRO A 636 37.58 4.19 -15.64
CA PRO A 636 37.47 5.30 -16.58
C PRO A 636 36.47 6.37 -16.12
N ILE A 637 35.37 5.92 -15.49
CA ILE A 637 34.33 6.78 -14.92
C ILE A 637 34.86 7.52 -13.69
N TYR A 638 35.55 6.80 -12.79
CA TYR A 638 36.21 7.40 -11.63
C TYR A 638 37.22 8.49 -12.02
N TRP A 639 38.08 8.22 -13.00
CA TRP A 639 39.14 9.15 -13.38
C TRP A 639 38.57 10.41 -14.03
N GLU A 640 37.70 10.29 -15.03
CA GLU A 640 37.13 11.46 -15.71
C GLU A 640 36.21 12.27 -14.79
N ASN A 641 35.40 11.60 -13.96
CA ASN A 641 34.41 12.31 -13.14
C ASN A 641 34.93 12.79 -11.79
N LEU A 642 36.09 12.30 -11.32
CA LEU A 642 36.63 12.68 -10.01
C LEU A 642 38.11 13.04 -10.06
N GLY A 643 38.98 12.09 -10.42
CA GLY A 643 40.44 12.28 -10.34
C GLY A 643 40.94 13.48 -11.17
N ARG A 644 40.50 13.57 -12.43
CA ARG A 644 40.85 14.66 -13.34
C ARG A 644 40.26 15.99 -12.90
N GLN A 645 39.01 16.02 -12.38
CA GLN A 645 38.38 17.25 -11.89
C GLN A 645 39.12 17.83 -10.68
N ILE A 646 39.50 17.00 -9.72
CA ILE A 646 40.29 17.42 -8.54
C ILE A 646 41.65 17.97 -8.99
N ALA A 647 42.34 17.27 -9.90
CA ALA A 647 43.63 17.71 -10.39
C ALA A 647 43.55 19.04 -11.16
N GLN A 648 42.52 19.22 -11.99
CA GLN A 648 42.26 20.49 -12.71
C GLN A 648 41.93 21.63 -11.75
N LEU A 649 41.17 21.38 -10.68
CA LEU A 649 40.92 22.37 -9.64
C LEU A 649 42.23 22.84 -8.98
N TYR A 650 43.12 21.91 -8.64
CA TYR A 650 44.42 22.25 -8.08
C TYR A 650 45.26 23.09 -9.05
N VAL A 651 45.31 22.74 -10.34
CA VAL A 651 45.99 23.56 -11.36
C VAL A 651 45.38 24.96 -11.43
N ALA A 652 44.06 25.08 -11.48
CA ALA A 652 43.36 26.37 -11.54
C ALA A 652 43.62 27.26 -10.30
N LYS A 653 44.01 26.67 -9.18
CA LYS A 653 44.33 27.36 -7.92
C LYS A 653 45.84 27.48 -7.67
N GLY A 654 46.68 27.16 -8.66
CA GLY A 654 48.14 27.27 -8.57
C GLY A 654 48.83 26.18 -7.74
N ARG A 655 48.11 25.13 -7.33
CA ARG A 655 48.61 24.00 -6.53
C ARG A 655 49.14 22.88 -7.43
N HIS A 656 50.17 23.21 -8.23
CA HIS A 656 50.66 22.34 -9.29
C HIS A 656 51.31 21.03 -8.80
N VAL A 657 51.91 21.03 -7.60
CA VAL A 657 52.58 19.85 -7.02
C VAL A 657 51.54 18.77 -6.65
N GLU A 658 50.43 19.17 -6.06
CA GLU A 658 49.31 18.32 -5.66
C GLU A 658 48.60 17.76 -6.89
N ALA A 659 48.35 18.62 -7.90
CA ALA A 659 47.83 18.17 -9.19
C ALA A 659 48.75 17.10 -9.83
N PHE A 660 50.06 17.35 -9.85
CA PHE A 660 51.04 16.41 -10.41
C PHE A 660 51.04 15.07 -9.68
N ARG A 661 50.88 15.04 -8.34
CA ARG A 661 50.76 13.79 -7.57
C ARG A 661 49.56 12.95 -8.01
N ILE A 662 48.40 13.57 -8.24
CA ILE A 662 47.19 12.87 -8.68
C ILE A 662 47.40 12.25 -10.08
N TYR A 663 47.92 13.03 -11.04
CA TYR A 663 48.24 12.51 -12.37
C TYR A 663 49.31 11.42 -12.34
N GLN A 664 50.33 11.56 -11.49
CA GLN A 664 51.37 10.55 -11.33
C GLN A 664 50.80 9.23 -10.78
N ALA A 665 49.94 9.29 -9.76
CA ALA A 665 49.26 8.12 -9.21
C ALA A 665 48.39 7.42 -10.27
N ALA A 666 47.56 8.19 -10.99
CA ALA A 666 46.73 7.68 -12.07
C ALA A 666 47.56 7.05 -13.21
N SER A 667 48.71 7.65 -13.56
CA SER A 667 49.58 7.12 -14.61
C SER A 667 50.24 5.78 -14.26
N LYS A 668 50.58 5.55 -12.98
CA LYS A 668 51.21 4.30 -12.54
C LYS A 668 50.23 3.14 -12.53
N GLU A 669 48.96 3.44 -12.32
CA GLU A 669 47.96 2.42 -12.09
C GLU A 669 47.31 1.92 -13.39
N TYR A 670 47.45 2.67 -14.50
CA TYR A 670 46.72 2.40 -15.75
C TYR A 670 47.62 2.31 -16.97
N LEU A 671 48.51 1.31 -16.95
CA LEU A 671 49.39 0.96 -18.06
C LEU A 671 48.68 0.22 -19.22
N ASN A 672 47.44 -0.24 -19.02
CA ASN A 672 46.76 -1.20 -19.92
C ASN A 672 45.70 -0.59 -20.85
N ASP A 673 45.36 0.70 -20.73
CA ASP A 673 44.44 1.43 -21.61
C ASP A 673 45.21 2.54 -22.34
N ASP A 674 45.57 2.28 -23.59
CA ASP A 674 46.54 3.07 -24.36
C ASP A 674 46.09 4.53 -24.58
N ASP A 675 44.80 4.78 -24.79
CA ASP A 675 44.28 6.11 -25.09
C ASP A 675 44.14 6.96 -23.82
N LEU A 676 43.60 6.38 -22.75
CA LEU A 676 43.47 7.08 -21.48
C LEU A 676 44.84 7.35 -20.84
N TYR A 677 45.76 6.39 -20.91
CA TYR A 677 47.13 6.54 -20.42
C TYR A 677 47.87 7.68 -21.13
N ARG A 678 47.79 7.75 -22.48
CA ARG A 678 48.41 8.85 -23.26
C ARG A 678 47.85 10.22 -22.87
N LYS A 679 46.54 10.31 -22.64
CA LYS A 679 45.89 11.55 -22.19
C LYS A 679 46.39 11.99 -20.81
N ILE A 680 46.45 11.07 -19.85
CA ILE A 680 46.98 11.32 -18.49
C ILE A 680 48.45 11.78 -18.56
N GLN A 681 49.29 11.10 -19.35
CA GLN A 681 50.69 11.47 -19.54
C GLN A 681 50.88 12.86 -20.15
N SER A 682 50.05 13.21 -21.14
CA SER A 682 50.08 14.53 -21.78
C SER A 682 49.76 15.65 -20.77
N GLU A 683 48.67 15.51 -20.02
CA GLU A 683 48.27 16.50 -19.00
C GLU A 683 49.31 16.58 -17.85
N MET A 684 49.86 15.43 -17.43
CA MET A 684 50.93 15.38 -16.42
C MET A 684 52.20 16.13 -16.85
N ASN A 685 52.63 15.96 -18.11
CA ASN A 685 53.80 16.65 -18.65
C ASN A 685 53.60 18.17 -18.76
N GLN A 686 52.39 18.62 -19.10
CA GLN A 686 52.05 20.05 -19.11
C GLN A 686 52.19 20.66 -17.70
N ILE A 687 51.68 19.98 -16.67
CA ILE A 687 51.78 20.45 -15.28
C ILE A 687 53.24 20.44 -14.81
N LYS A 688 54.02 19.42 -15.17
CA LYS A 688 55.46 19.35 -14.86
C LYS A 688 56.22 20.57 -15.40
N ASN A 689 55.92 20.98 -16.63
CA ASN A 689 56.52 22.18 -17.22
C ASN A 689 56.12 23.45 -16.47
N GLN A 690 54.86 23.56 -16.03
CA GLN A 690 54.39 24.70 -15.22
C GLN A 690 55.09 24.78 -13.85
N ILE A 691 55.31 23.65 -13.17
CA ILE A 691 56.07 23.59 -11.91
C ILE A 691 57.50 24.10 -12.13
N ASN A 692 58.16 23.64 -13.20
CA ASN A 692 59.53 24.03 -13.51
C ASN A 692 59.66 25.52 -13.87
N SER A 693 58.64 26.12 -14.49
CA SER A 693 58.62 27.55 -14.83
C SER A 693 58.26 28.48 -13.67
N ALA A 694 57.60 27.97 -12.61
CA ALA A 694 57.23 28.76 -11.43
C ALA A 694 58.32 28.77 -10.34
N GLY A 695 59.29 27.85 -10.43
CA GLY A 695 60.45 27.75 -9.53
C GLY A 695 61.71 28.48 -10.01
N SER A 696 61.66 29.10 -11.19
CA SER A 696 62.68 30.02 -11.74
C SER A 696 62.22 31.46 -11.59
#